data_AF-A0A498HV19-F1
#
_entry.id   AF-A0A498HV19-F1
#
_cell.length_a   1.000
_cell.length_b   1.000
_cell.length_c   1.000
_cell.angle_alpha   90.00
_cell.angle_beta   90.00
_cell.angle_gamma   90.00
#
_symmetry.space_group_name_H-M   'P 1'
#
loop_
_entity.id
_entity.type
_entity.pdbx_description
1 polymer ?
#
loop_
_entity_poly.entity_id
_entity_poly.type
_entity_poly.pdbx_seq_one_letter_code
_entity_poly.pdbx_strand_id
1 'polypeptide(L)'
;MSSTQLSDKIFRPLIPAACVSFRQLSTTKPKLPPCPRPKSLKHKHLTQKSRWAVRLSLVDQSPPKSTFDVEQLIGFLYEDLVHLFDDRGIDRTAYDERVKFRDPITKHDTITGYLLNIAFLKIVFTPRFQLHWVKQTGPYEITTRWTMVMKFIPLPWKPELIFTGTSVMGINPETGKFCSHVVGTLLSDVILTCVDLDFWDSIKNNEYFSLEGLLDVFKQLRIYKTPDLETPKYEILKRTADYEVRKYAPYLVVEGPVDKLSGSAGFGDVTGYIFGKNSKMEKIPMTTPVFTEASDAELSKVSIKLCLPLDKDISSLPDPNQETISLKKVEGGIAAVVKFSGKPTEEIVREKEKVLRASLIRDGLKPKEGCSLARYNDPGRTWSFMLTRTSILTVEFLAPYPSWVARAQAALPIPYLCLMPKTMCICKFAKMPTQANKGKMADPKPDTPLIPPSSSSSSSSSSRNLPDFKKSIKLKYVKLGYHILITHGMYLFLSPLVVVIAAQISTFSLKDLYDLWEHLQYNLISVIICSTLLVFLSTVYFVTRPRPVYLVNFSCYKPEESRKCTKKIFMEQSQMTGTFTEDNLQFQRRILERSGLGDSTYLPEAVLNIPPNPSMKEARKEAEAVMFGAIDELLAKTAVKPKDIGILIVNCSLFNPTPSLSAMVINHYQLRGNIVSYNLGGMGCSAGLISIDLAKNLLQVHPNSYALVISMENITLNWYFGNDRSKLVSNCLFRMGGAAVLLSNKSSDKRRSKYQLVHTVRTHKGADDKCFSCVTQEEDDNGKIGVTLSKDLMAVAGDALKTNITTLGPLVLPMSEQLLFFATLVGRKLFKMKIKPYIPDFRLAFEHFCIHAGGRAVLDELEKNLHLSDWHMEPSRMTLYRFGNTSSSSLWYELAYTEAKGRMKKGDRTWQIAFGSGFKCNSAVWKALRSINPAKEKNPWMEEIDRFPVDVPRVSTF
;
A
#
# COMPACT_ATOMS: atom_id res chain seq x y z
N MET A 1 46.86 7.11 15.48
CA MET A 1 48.10 7.18 14.67
C MET A 1 48.79 5.81 14.67
N SER A 2 49.78 5.63 13.80
CA SER A 2 50.66 4.44 13.64
C SER A 2 50.00 3.06 13.44
N SER A 3 49.86 2.71 12.17
CA SER A 3 49.72 1.34 11.64
C SER A 3 51.08 0.65 11.49
N THR A 4 51.14 -0.68 11.63
CA THR A 4 52.03 -1.55 10.80
C THR A 4 51.56 -3.01 10.80
N GLN A 5 51.72 -3.68 9.66
CA GLN A 5 51.57 -5.13 9.43
C GLN A 5 52.99 -5.78 9.44
N LEU A 6 53.22 -7.09 9.64
CA LEU A 6 52.99 -8.17 8.65
C LEU A 6 53.45 -9.57 9.16
N SER A 7 52.95 -10.64 8.52
CA SER A 7 53.52 -12.02 8.34
C SER A 7 53.86 -12.88 9.59
N ASP A 8 53.13 -13.98 9.89
CA ASP A 8 53.18 -15.37 9.33
C ASP A 8 54.02 -16.31 10.26
N LYS A 9 53.73 -17.62 10.51
CA LYS A 9 53.07 -18.66 9.70
C LYS A 9 52.76 -19.97 10.52
N ILE A 10 51.98 -20.91 9.95
CA ILE A 10 51.90 -22.39 10.25
C ILE A 10 51.11 -22.79 11.53
N PHE A 11 50.25 -23.84 11.62
CA PHE A 11 49.95 -25.07 10.83
C PHE A 11 48.42 -25.33 10.64
N ARG A 12 48.04 -26.22 9.70
CA ARG A 12 46.68 -26.78 9.47
C ARG A 12 46.72 -28.29 9.16
N PRO A 13 45.59 -29.00 9.33
CA PRO A 13 44.98 -29.82 8.24
C PRO A 13 43.52 -29.35 7.93
N LEU A 14 42.57 -30.19 7.46
CA LEU A 14 42.26 -30.60 6.08
C LEU A 14 40.72 -30.36 5.86
N ILE A 15 40.16 -29.85 4.74
CA ILE A 15 39.99 -30.32 3.34
C ILE A 15 38.94 -31.47 3.18
N PRO A 16 38.03 -31.50 2.17
CA PRO A 16 37.84 -30.60 0.99
C PRO A 16 36.42 -30.01 0.77
N ALA A 17 36.36 -28.97 -0.07
CA ALA A 17 35.24 -28.70 -0.99
C ALA A 17 35.83 -28.27 -2.35
N ALA A 18 35.24 -28.69 -3.48
CA ALA A 18 35.83 -28.52 -4.80
C ALA A 18 35.12 -27.45 -5.65
N CYS A 19 35.90 -26.58 -6.29
CA CYS A 19 35.49 -25.71 -7.39
C CYS A 19 36.75 -25.41 -8.23
N VAL A 20 36.66 -25.45 -9.57
CA VAL A 20 37.81 -25.26 -10.47
C VAL A 20 37.46 -24.25 -11.57
N SER A 21 38.42 -23.38 -11.87
CA SER A 21 38.36 -22.39 -12.95
C SER A 21 39.48 -22.61 -13.97
N PHE A 22 39.27 -22.06 -15.17
CA PHE A 22 40.07 -22.22 -16.40
C PHE A 22 41.54 -21.77 -16.30
N ARG A 23 42.39 -22.40 -17.13
CA ARG A 23 43.41 -21.69 -17.95
C ARG A 23 43.77 -22.46 -19.24
N GLN A 24 44.29 -21.73 -20.23
CA GLN A 24 44.56 -22.16 -21.61
C GLN A 24 45.90 -22.90 -21.77
N LEU A 25 46.06 -23.65 -22.87
CA LEU A 25 47.34 -23.93 -23.54
C LEU A 25 47.11 -24.31 -25.02
N SER A 26 48.14 -24.20 -25.85
CA SER A 26 48.02 -24.14 -27.33
C SER A 26 48.72 -25.30 -28.08
N THR A 27 48.15 -25.62 -29.25
CA THR A 27 48.82 -26.16 -30.47
C THR A 27 49.72 -27.41 -30.39
N THR A 28 49.26 -28.51 -31.01
CA THR A 28 49.95 -29.24 -32.12
C THR A 28 49.03 -30.31 -32.74
N LYS A 29 49.30 -30.76 -33.98
CA LYS A 29 48.52 -31.77 -34.74
C LYS A 29 49.32 -33.08 -34.92
N PRO A 30 48.63 -34.21 -35.13
CA PRO A 30 48.90 -35.02 -36.33
C PRO A 30 47.64 -35.36 -37.16
N LYS A 31 47.83 -35.99 -38.33
CA LYS A 31 46.81 -36.31 -39.37
C LYS A 31 46.46 -37.80 -39.42
N LEU A 32 45.27 -38.13 -39.94
CA LEU A 32 44.84 -39.42 -40.51
C LEU A 32 43.89 -39.16 -41.72
N PRO A 33 43.56 -40.15 -42.59
CA PRO A 33 43.43 -39.95 -44.06
C PRO A 33 41.98 -39.80 -44.59
N PRO A 34 41.78 -39.60 -45.91
CA PRO A 34 40.52 -39.05 -46.46
C PRO A 34 39.50 -40.09 -46.96
N CYS A 35 38.24 -39.66 -46.99
CA CYS A 35 37.13 -40.29 -47.73
C CYS A 35 36.20 -39.21 -48.35
N PRO A 36 35.28 -39.55 -49.27
CA PRO A 36 35.11 -38.79 -50.51
C PRO A 36 34.14 -37.60 -50.47
N ARG A 37 34.28 -36.72 -51.48
CA ARG A 37 33.49 -35.49 -51.68
C ARG A 37 32.01 -35.77 -52.01
N PRO A 38 31.05 -35.14 -51.31
CA PRO A 38 29.74 -34.79 -51.87
C PRO A 38 29.85 -33.52 -52.74
N LYS A 39 28.92 -33.36 -53.68
CA LYS A 39 28.91 -32.27 -54.67
C LYS A 39 28.50 -30.93 -54.05
N SER A 40 28.96 -29.83 -54.66
CA SER A 40 28.62 -28.47 -54.25
C SER A 40 27.13 -28.15 -54.43
N LEU A 41 26.43 -27.91 -53.32
CA LEU A 41 25.14 -27.24 -53.32
C LEU A 41 25.34 -25.76 -53.00
N LYS A 42 25.12 -24.93 -54.02
CA LYS A 42 25.12 -23.46 -53.88
C LYS A 42 24.04 -23.07 -52.86
N HIS A 43 24.42 -22.43 -51.76
CA HIS A 43 23.45 -21.71 -50.93
C HIS A 43 22.83 -20.59 -51.77
N LYS A 44 21.65 -20.84 -52.33
CA LYS A 44 20.79 -19.76 -52.83
C LYS A 44 20.41 -18.90 -51.63
N HIS A 45 20.83 -17.63 -51.64
CA HIS A 45 20.15 -16.61 -50.87
C HIS A 45 18.71 -16.49 -51.41
N LEU A 46 17.81 -17.28 -50.85
CA LEU A 46 16.38 -17.03 -50.96
C LEU A 46 16.08 -15.79 -50.12
N THR A 47 16.08 -14.64 -50.78
CA THR A 47 15.53 -13.41 -50.24
C THR A 47 14.05 -13.63 -49.97
N GLN A 48 13.73 -13.98 -48.72
CA GLN A 48 12.36 -14.08 -48.23
C GLN A 48 11.77 -12.67 -48.10
N LYS A 49 11.54 -12.01 -49.24
CA LYS A 49 10.57 -10.91 -49.35
C LYS A 49 9.28 -11.46 -48.74
N SER A 50 8.77 -10.80 -47.69
CA SER A 50 7.59 -11.30 -47.01
C SER A 50 6.42 -11.35 -48.00
N ARG A 51 5.66 -12.46 -48.00
CA ARG A 51 4.41 -12.59 -48.78
C ARG A 51 3.45 -11.42 -48.52
N TRP A 52 3.57 -10.81 -47.34
CA TRP A 52 2.78 -9.67 -46.87
C TRP A 52 3.12 -8.33 -47.53
N ALA A 53 4.41 -8.06 -47.81
CA ALA A 53 4.80 -6.83 -48.51
C ALA A 53 4.23 -6.78 -49.95
N VAL A 54 4.08 -7.94 -50.59
CA VAL A 54 3.44 -8.10 -51.90
C VAL A 54 1.92 -7.90 -51.82
N ARG A 55 1.30 -8.25 -50.68
CA ARG A 55 -0.17 -8.15 -50.51
C ARG A 55 -0.64 -6.72 -50.25
N LEU A 56 0.12 -5.88 -49.53
CA LEU A 56 -0.20 -4.45 -49.40
C LEU A 56 -0.11 -3.72 -50.76
N SER A 57 0.84 -4.07 -51.63
CA SER A 57 0.94 -3.46 -52.97
C SER A 57 -0.18 -3.86 -53.94
N LEU A 58 -0.95 -4.93 -53.64
CA LEU A 58 -2.12 -5.33 -54.43
C LEU A 58 -3.36 -4.48 -54.09
N VAL A 59 -3.44 -3.91 -52.88
CA VAL A 59 -4.56 -3.04 -52.43
C VAL A 59 -4.67 -1.76 -53.27
N ASP A 60 -3.59 -1.32 -53.92
CA ASP A 60 -3.57 -0.13 -54.79
C ASP A 60 -3.88 -0.41 -56.28
N GLN A 61 -4.24 -1.64 -56.66
CA GLN A 61 -4.73 -1.94 -58.01
C GLN A 61 -6.24 -1.69 -58.16
N SER A 62 -6.69 -1.50 -59.40
CA SER A 62 -8.09 -1.28 -59.80
C SER A 62 -8.87 -2.61 -59.87
N PRO A 63 -10.13 -2.67 -59.40
CA PRO A 63 -10.86 -3.92 -59.27
C PRO A 63 -11.51 -4.41 -60.58
N PRO A 64 -11.67 -5.74 -60.77
CA PRO A 64 -12.58 -6.31 -61.76
C PRO A 64 -14.04 -6.18 -61.31
N LYS A 65 -14.99 -6.17 -62.25
CA LYS A 65 -16.43 -5.98 -62.00
C LYS A 65 -17.04 -7.14 -61.19
N SER A 66 -17.72 -6.82 -60.10
CA SER A 66 -18.59 -7.72 -59.32
C SER A 66 -20.03 -7.71 -59.86
N THR A 67 -20.81 -8.74 -59.53
CA THR A 67 -22.24 -8.91 -59.92
C THR A 67 -23.26 -8.32 -58.94
N PHE A 68 -22.79 -7.76 -57.82
CA PHE A 68 -23.63 -7.18 -56.76
C PHE A 68 -23.27 -5.72 -56.49
N ASP A 69 -24.18 -4.96 -55.87
CA ASP A 69 -23.97 -3.56 -55.50
C ASP A 69 -23.02 -3.45 -54.29
N VAL A 70 -21.73 -3.32 -54.61
CA VAL A 70 -20.67 -3.16 -53.61
C VAL A 70 -20.64 -1.74 -53.03
N GLU A 71 -21.16 -0.73 -53.73
CA GLU A 71 -21.23 0.65 -53.20
C GLU A 71 -22.23 0.72 -52.04
N GLN A 72 -23.38 0.02 -52.15
CA GLN A 72 -24.34 -0.13 -51.05
C GLN A 72 -23.73 -0.80 -49.81
N LEU A 73 -22.97 -1.89 -49.98
CA LEU A 73 -22.30 -2.58 -48.87
C LEU A 73 -21.18 -1.74 -48.23
N ILE A 74 -20.45 -0.96 -49.03
CA ILE A 74 -19.47 0.01 -48.52
C ILE A 74 -20.17 1.11 -47.71
N GLY A 75 -21.30 1.63 -48.19
CA GLY A 75 -22.13 2.60 -47.47
C GLY A 75 -22.62 2.05 -46.13
N PHE A 76 -23.17 0.84 -46.11
CA PHE A 76 -23.60 0.15 -44.90
C PHE A 76 -22.49 0.08 -43.84
N LEU A 77 -21.26 -0.27 -44.22
CA LEU A 77 -20.14 -0.38 -43.27
C LEU A 77 -19.71 0.97 -42.66
N TYR A 78 -19.91 2.09 -43.36
CA TYR A 78 -19.71 3.42 -42.76
C TYR A 78 -20.79 3.79 -41.73
N GLU A 79 -22.02 3.28 -41.89
CA GLU A 79 -23.11 3.52 -40.93
C GLU A 79 -23.05 2.54 -39.72
N ASP A 80 -22.78 1.26 -39.97
CA ASP A 80 -22.83 0.18 -38.98
C ASP A 80 -21.62 0.21 -38.01
N LEU A 81 -20.40 0.21 -38.55
CA LEU A 81 -19.18 0.02 -37.74
C LEU A 81 -18.87 1.21 -36.81
N VAL A 82 -19.40 2.41 -37.09
CA VAL A 82 -19.25 3.56 -36.19
C VAL A 82 -19.98 3.33 -34.86
N HIS A 83 -21.05 2.53 -34.87
CA HIS A 83 -21.86 2.22 -33.69
C HIS A 83 -21.44 0.94 -32.94
N LEU A 84 -20.30 0.34 -33.30
CA LEU A 84 -19.78 -0.93 -32.77
C LEU A 84 -19.79 -1.06 -31.23
N PHE A 85 -19.57 0.05 -30.52
CA PHE A 85 -19.56 0.09 -29.05
C PHE A 85 -20.65 0.98 -28.44
N ASP A 86 -21.49 1.62 -29.25
CA ASP A 86 -22.60 2.45 -28.79
C ASP A 86 -23.79 1.58 -28.35
N ASP A 87 -24.90 2.21 -27.97
CA ASP A 87 -26.11 1.48 -27.56
C ASP A 87 -27.00 1.08 -28.75
N ARG A 88 -26.71 1.59 -29.96
CA ARG A 88 -27.30 1.13 -31.23
C ARG A 88 -26.74 -0.24 -31.66
N GLY A 89 -25.45 -0.51 -31.38
CA GLY A 89 -24.77 -1.74 -31.77
C GLY A 89 -24.64 -1.93 -33.29
N ILE A 90 -24.21 -3.13 -33.71
CA ILE A 90 -24.17 -3.56 -35.11
C ILE A 90 -25.44 -4.32 -35.52
N ASP A 91 -25.89 -4.13 -36.76
CA ASP A 91 -27.03 -4.83 -37.32
C ASP A 91 -26.67 -6.29 -37.67
N ARG A 92 -27.21 -7.22 -36.88
CA ARG A 92 -27.00 -8.66 -37.05
C ARG A 92 -27.48 -9.21 -38.40
N THR A 93 -28.42 -8.54 -39.07
CA THR A 93 -29.05 -9.08 -40.29
C THR A 93 -28.09 -9.14 -41.48
N ALA A 94 -27.08 -8.26 -41.51
CA ALA A 94 -26.05 -8.19 -42.55
C ALA A 94 -24.95 -9.26 -42.44
N TYR A 95 -24.87 -9.98 -41.32
CA TYR A 95 -23.84 -10.99 -41.05
C TYR A 95 -24.42 -12.42 -41.12
N ASP A 96 -23.58 -13.39 -41.48
CA ASP A 96 -23.91 -14.82 -41.45
C ASP A 96 -23.86 -15.38 -40.01
N GLU A 97 -24.65 -16.42 -39.70
CA GLU A 97 -24.64 -17.04 -38.37
C GLU A 97 -23.28 -17.68 -38.02
N ARG A 98 -22.55 -18.15 -39.04
CA ARG A 98 -21.26 -18.85 -38.89
C ARG A 98 -20.03 -17.97 -39.20
N VAL A 99 -20.18 -16.66 -39.08
CA VAL A 99 -19.06 -15.70 -39.18
C VAL A 99 -17.97 -15.98 -38.13
N LYS A 100 -16.70 -15.85 -38.55
CA LYS A 100 -15.52 -16.11 -37.72
C LYS A 100 -14.76 -14.82 -37.48
N PHE A 101 -14.44 -14.51 -36.24
CA PHE A 101 -13.59 -13.37 -35.89
C PHE A 101 -12.27 -13.87 -35.31
N ARG A 102 -11.16 -13.28 -35.73
CA ARG A 102 -9.84 -13.42 -35.08
C ARG A 102 -9.14 -12.09 -35.01
N ASP A 103 -8.50 -11.87 -33.88
CA ASP A 103 -7.41 -10.92 -33.73
C ASP A 103 -6.21 -11.65 -33.06
N PRO A 104 -5.06 -10.99 -32.87
CA PRO A 104 -3.88 -11.59 -32.25
C PRO A 104 -4.07 -12.12 -30.80
N ILE A 105 -5.20 -11.80 -30.15
CA ILE A 105 -5.54 -12.12 -28.75
C ILE A 105 -6.91 -12.83 -28.62
N THR A 106 -7.92 -12.49 -29.44
CA THR A 106 -9.28 -13.09 -29.35
C THR A 106 -9.67 -13.94 -30.56
N LYS A 107 -10.59 -14.88 -30.33
CA LYS A 107 -11.07 -15.86 -31.31
C LYS A 107 -12.53 -16.19 -31.04
N HIS A 108 -13.41 -15.93 -32.00
CA HIS A 108 -14.83 -16.26 -31.94
C HIS A 108 -15.31 -16.90 -33.25
N ASP A 109 -16.13 -17.94 -33.16
CA ASP A 109 -16.62 -18.71 -34.32
C ASP A 109 -18.13 -18.54 -34.57
N THR A 110 -18.73 -17.52 -33.95
CA THR A 110 -20.15 -17.11 -34.13
C THR A 110 -20.31 -15.61 -33.90
N ILE A 111 -21.33 -15.00 -34.52
CA ILE A 111 -21.74 -13.61 -34.26
C ILE A 111 -22.09 -13.37 -32.78
N THR A 112 -22.71 -14.36 -32.12
CA THR A 112 -23.07 -14.30 -30.70
C THR A 112 -21.85 -14.20 -29.80
N GLY A 113 -20.78 -14.97 -30.09
CA GLY A 113 -19.53 -14.91 -29.33
C GLY A 113 -18.82 -13.57 -29.44
N TYR A 114 -18.82 -12.97 -30.64
CA TYR A 114 -18.24 -11.65 -30.90
C TYR A 114 -18.99 -10.52 -30.18
N LEU A 115 -20.33 -10.53 -30.24
CA LEU A 115 -21.15 -9.55 -29.51
C LEU A 115 -20.99 -9.67 -27.99
N LEU A 116 -20.78 -10.87 -27.45
CA LEU A 116 -20.48 -11.09 -26.03
C LEU A 116 -19.09 -10.52 -25.66
N ASN A 117 -18.10 -10.63 -26.54
CA ASN A 117 -16.80 -9.98 -26.36
C ASN A 117 -16.92 -8.44 -26.35
N ILE A 118 -17.68 -7.85 -27.29
CA ILE A 118 -17.96 -6.40 -27.31
C ILE A 118 -18.62 -5.95 -26.00
N ALA A 119 -19.63 -6.69 -25.51
CA ALA A 119 -20.29 -6.40 -24.23
C ALA A 119 -19.31 -6.48 -23.04
N PHE A 120 -18.43 -7.48 -23.00
CA PHE A 120 -17.37 -7.59 -22.00
C PHE A 120 -16.39 -6.40 -22.07
N LEU A 121 -15.97 -5.99 -23.27
CA LEU A 121 -15.10 -4.83 -23.47
C LEU A 121 -15.76 -3.52 -23.00
N LYS A 122 -17.08 -3.34 -23.18
CA LYS A 122 -17.84 -2.18 -22.62
C LYS A 122 -17.88 -2.16 -21.08
N ILE A 123 -17.77 -3.30 -20.41
CA ILE A 123 -17.74 -3.37 -18.92
C ILE A 123 -16.36 -2.96 -18.38
N VAL A 124 -15.30 -3.36 -19.08
CA VAL A 124 -13.92 -3.28 -18.57
C VAL A 124 -13.16 -2.06 -19.12
N PHE A 125 -13.59 -1.53 -20.27
CA PHE A 125 -12.99 -0.38 -20.94
C PHE A 125 -14.03 0.68 -21.29
N THR A 126 -13.57 1.90 -21.55
CA THR A 126 -14.29 2.89 -22.35
C THR A 126 -13.72 2.85 -23.78
N PRO A 127 -14.28 2.01 -24.68
CA PRO A 127 -13.83 1.92 -26.07
C PRO A 127 -14.29 3.13 -26.89
N ARG A 128 -13.49 3.52 -27.87
CA ARG A 128 -13.83 4.49 -28.92
C ARG A 128 -13.26 3.98 -30.24
N PHE A 129 -14.14 3.71 -31.20
CA PHE A 129 -13.79 3.25 -32.54
C PHE A 129 -13.81 4.41 -33.53
N GLN A 130 -12.90 4.40 -34.50
CA GLN A 130 -12.85 5.37 -35.60
C GLN A 130 -12.53 4.62 -36.90
N LEU A 131 -13.46 4.69 -37.85
CA LEU A 131 -13.30 4.16 -39.20
C LEU A 131 -12.68 5.24 -40.10
N HIS A 132 -11.59 4.93 -40.80
CA HIS A 132 -10.87 5.88 -41.66
C HIS A 132 -11.25 5.77 -43.13
N TRP A 133 -11.38 4.54 -43.63
CA TRP A 133 -11.91 4.25 -44.97
C TRP A 133 -12.34 2.79 -45.10
N VAL A 134 -13.17 2.55 -46.11
CA VAL A 134 -13.64 1.25 -46.60
C VAL A 134 -13.40 1.19 -48.12
N LYS A 135 -12.83 0.09 -48.64
CA LYS A 135 -12.54 -0.11 -50.07
C LYS A 135 -12.71 -1.57 -50.48
N GLN A 136 -13.33 -1.84 -51.62
CA GLN A 136 -13.25 -3.14 -52.27
C GLN A 136 -11.78 -3.47 -52.65
N THR A 137 -11.31 -4.65 -52.25
CA THR A 137 -9.95 -5.17 -52.53
C THR A 137 -9.95 -6.46 -53.34
N GLY A 138 -11.11 -7.12 -53.48
CA GLY A 138 -11.32 -8.28 -54.34
C GLY A 138 -12.78 -8.40 -54.78
N PRO A 139 -13.12 -9.33 -55.68
CA PRO A 139 -14.47 -9.47 -56.23
C PRO A 139 -15.56 -9.71 -55.16
N TYR A 140 -15.18 -10.34 -54.04
CA TYR A 140 -16.02 -10.58 -52.86
C TYR A 140 -15.33 -10.12 -51.56
N GLU A 141 -14.48 -9.10 -51.63
CA GLU A 141 -13.61 -8.65 -50.53
C GLU A 141 -13.65 -7.13 -50.37
N ILE A 142 -13.96 -6.66 -49.15
CA ILE A 142 -13.94 -5.25 -48.72
C ILE A 142 -12.96 -5.10 -47.56
N THR A 143 -11.92 -4.30 -47.73
CA THR A 143 -11.01 -3.95 -46.64
C THR A 143 -11.42 -2.64 -45.96
N THR A 144 -11.44 -2.63 -44.63
CA THR A 144 -11.60 -1.44 -43.80
C THR A 144 -10.26 -1.05 -43.16
N ARG A 145 -10.06 0.24 -42.86
CA ARG A 145 -8.98 0.73 -41.98
C ARG A 145 -9.56 1.49 -40.80
N TRP A 146 -9.08 1.17 -39.60
CA TRP A 146 -9.66 1.68 -38.36
C TRP A 146 -8.62 1.99 -37.28
N THR A 147 -9.07 2.71 -36.25
CA THR A 147 -8.35 2.95 -35.00
C THR A 147 -9.30 2.73 -33.83
N MET A 148 -8.86 1.96 -32.85
CA MET A 148 -9.62 1.62 -31.65
C MET A 148 -8.82 2.06 -30.42
N VAL A 149 -9.43 2.91 -29.59
CA VAL A 149 -8.86 3.40 -28.33
C VAL A 149 -9.68 2.83 -27.18
N MET A 150 -9.04 2.09 -26.27
CA MET A 150 -9.70 1.50 -25.10
C MET A 150 -9.12 2.08 -23.80
N LYS A 151 -9.91 2.81 -23.01
CA LYS A 151 -9.47 3.30 -21.69
C LYS A 151 -9.82 2.29 -20.60
N PHE A 152 -8.84 1.69 -19.93
CA PHE A 152 -9.09 0.62 -18.95
C PHE A 152 -9.67 1.16 -17.64
N ILE A 153 -10.89 0.75 -17.27
CA ILE A 153 -11.65 1.32 -16.15
C ILE A 153 -11.12 0.89 -14.76
N PRO A 154 -10.71 -0.37 -14.51
CA PRO A 154 -10.42 -0.85 -13.15
C PRO A 154 -9.18 -0.25 -12.46
N LEU A 155 -8.25 0.37 -13.20
CA LEU A 155 -6.99 0.88 -12.63
C LEU A 155 -7.10 2.38 -12.29
N PRO A 156 -6.55 2.84 -11.13
CA PRO A 156 -6.66 4.23 -10.69
C PRO A 156 -6.11 5.28 -11.68
N TRP A 157 -5.23 4.90 -12.60
CA TRP A 157 -4.62 5.78 -13.61
C TRP A 157 -5.19 5.62 -15.02
N LYS A 158 -6.22 4.77 -15.20
CA LYS A 158 -6.99 4.58 -16.45
C LYS A 158 -6.14 4.55 -17.74
N PRO A 159 -5.24 3.58 -17.93
CA PRO A 159 -4.36 3.54 -19.10
C PRO A 159 -5.16 3.42 -20.40
N GLU A 160 -4.70 4.11 -21.45
CA GLU A 160 -5.28 4.09 -22.80
C GLU A 160 -4.51 3.11 -23.68
N LEU A 161 -5.18 2.05 -24.14
CA LEU A 161 -4.67 1.13 -25.16
C LEU A 161 -5.10 1.64 -26.54
N ILE A 162 -4.21 1.61 -27.52
CA ILE A 162 -4.44 2.14 -28.87
C ILE A 162 -4.02 1.11 -29.91
N PHE A 163 -4.99 0.63 -30.67
CA PHE A 163 -4.83 -0.32 -31.75
C PHE A 163 -5.17 0.36 -33.08
N THR A 164 -4.34 0.19 -34.09
CA THR A 164 -4.68 0.57 -35.47
C THR A 164 -4.49 -0.64 -36.37
N GLY A 165 -5.34 -0.77 -37.38
CA GLY A 165 -5.32 -1.96 -38.21
C GLY A 165 -6.17 -1.87 -39.45
N THR A 166 -6.25 -3.03 -40.11
CA THR A 166 -7.14 -3.28 -41.25
C THR A 166 -7.85 -4.61 -41.08
N SER A 167 -9.14 -4.62 -41.37
CA SER A 167 -9.99 -5.83 -41.41
C SER A 167 -10.41 -6.10 -42.84
N VAL A 168 -10.37 -7.36 -43.30
CA VAL A 168 -10.57 -7.74 -44.71
C VAL A 168 -11.90 -8.49 -44.91
N MET A 169 -13.02 -7.79 -44.76
CA MET A 169 -14.38 -8.36 -44.82
C MET A 169 -14.65 -9.09 -46.14
N GLY A 170 -15.22 -10.30 -46.07
CA GLY A 170 -15.59 -11.10 -47.24
C GLY A 170 -17.08 -11.40 -47.29
N ILE A 171 -17.61 -11.42 -48.51
CA ILE A 171 -19.04 -11.44 -48.82
C ILE A 171 -19.41 -12.80 -49.39
N ASN A 172 -20.53 -13.37 -48.92
CA ASN A 172 -21.08 -14.60 -49.47
C ASN A 172 -21.70 -14.32 -50.85
N PRO A 173 -21.24 -14.97 -51.94
CA PRO A 173 -21.80 -14.77 -53.28
C PRO A 173 -23.24 -15.29 -53.42
N GLU A 174 -23.72 -16.15 -52.52
CA GLU A 174 -25.07 -16.73 -52.56
C GLU A 174 -26.09 -15.93 -51.74
N THR A 175 -25.66 -15.30 -50.63
CA THR A 175 -26.57 -14.61 -49.68
C THR A 175 -26.36 -13.10 -49.61
N GLY A 176 -25.29 -12.56 -50.18
CA GLY A 176 -24.93 -11.13 -50.10
C GLY A 176 -24.48 -10.64 -48.72
N LYS A 177 -24.41 -11.54 -47.72
CA LYS A 177 -24.05 -11.22 -46.33
C LYS A 177 -22.54 -11.33 -46.08
N PHE A 178 -22.07 -10.67 -45.03
CA PHE A 178 -20.71 -10.86 -44.51
C PHE A 178 -20.59 -12.24 -43.84
N CYS A 179 -19.91 -13.19 -44.49
CA CYS A 179 -19.81 -14.58 -44.03
C CYS A 179 -18.44 -14.96 -43.47
N SER A 180 -17.37 -14.42 -44.06
CA SER A 180 -15.99 -14.61 -43.62
C SER A 180 -15.05 -13.75 -44.45
N HIS A 181 -14.11 -13.10 -43.80
CA HIS A 181 -12.95 -12.42 -44.37
C HIS A 181 -12.00 -13.43 -45.07
N VAL A 182 -12.20 -13.70 -46.37
CA VAL A 182 -11.14 -13.81 -47.42
C VAL A 182 -11.67 -14.44 -48.73
N VAL A 183 -11.17 -13.95 -49.86
CA VAL A 183 -11.32 -14.46 -51.24
C VAL A 183 -10.66 -15.83 -51.44
N GLY A 184 -11.34 -16.68 -52.23
CA GLY A 184 -10.71 -17.77 -52.98
C GLY A 184 -10.88 -17.58 -54.49
N THR A 185 -9.82 -17.84 -55.25
CA THR A 185 -9.90 -18.10 -56.70
C THR A 185 -9.60 -19.58 -56.93
N LEU A 186 -10.36 -20.23 -57.82
CA LEU A 186 -10.29 -21.68 -58.07
C LEU A 186 -8.89 -22.16 -58.48
N LEU A 187 -8.44 -23.26 -57.85
CA LEU A 187 -7.63 -24.31 -58.47
C LEU A 187 -7.67 -25.57 -57.57
N SER A 188 -8.31 -26.64 -58.10
CA SER A 188 -8.24 -28.07 -57.71
C SER A 188 -7.77 -28.50 -56.31
N ASP A 189 -8.69 -29.11 -55.56
CA ASP A 189 -8.48 -30.26 -54.65
C ASP A 189 -7.40 -30.19 -53.57
N VAL A 190 -7.36 -29.11 -52.78
CA VAL A 190 -6.91 -29.16 -51.37
C VAL A 190 -7.79 -28.28 -50.50
N ILE A 191 -8.39 -28.84 -49.44
CA ILE A 191 -9.06 -28.04 -48.40
C ILE A 191 -7.99 -27.32 -47.58
N LEU A 192 -7.75 -26.05 -47.88
CA LEU A 192 -6.92 -25.17 -47.05
C LEU A 192 -7.79 -24.19 -46.26
N THR A 193 -7.53 -24.08 -44.97
CA THR A 193 -8.29 -23.27 -44.02
C THR A 193 -8.11 -21.76 -44.23
N CYS A 194 -9.17 -21.04 -44.57
CA CYS A 194 -9.20 -19.57 -44.60
C CYS A 194 -9.41 -18.98 -43.20
N VAL A 195 -8.82 -17.80 -42.97
CA VAL A 195 -8.77 -17.14 -41.65
C VAL A 195 -9.02 -15.65 -41.75
N ASP A 196 -10.10 -15.20 -41.14
CA ASP A 196 -10.39 -13.81 -40.85
C ASP A 196 -9.33 -13.22 -39.92
N LEU A 197 -8.67 -12.13 -40.33
CA LEU A 197 -7.59 -11.52 -39.57
C LEU A 197 -7.78 -10.00 -39.45
N ASP A 198 -7.96 -9.54 -38.21
CA ASP A 198 -7.72 -8.15 -37.83
C ASP A 198 -6.21 -7.90 -37.70
N PHE A 199 -5.62 -7.27 -38.71
CA PHE A 199 -4.18 -7.00 -38.73
C PHE A 199 -3.84 -5.76 -37.91
N TRP A 200 -3.06 -5.91 -36.85
CA TRP A 200 -2.53 -4.81 -36.04
C TRP A 200 -1.26 -4.27 -36.69
N ASP A 201 -1.22 -2.96 -36.96
CA ASP A 201 -0.05 -2.29 -37.55
C ASP A 201 1.21 -2.35 -36.64
N SER A 202 1.03 -2.64 -35.34
CA SER A 202 2.09 -2.60 -34.31
C SER A 202 2.91 -3.89 -34.17
N ILE A 203 2.52 -4.99 -34.80
CA ILE A 203 3.16 -6.31 -34.66
C ILE A 203 3.40 -6.98 -36.02
N LYS A 204 4.42 -7.84 -36.11
CA LYS A 204 4.71 -8.61 -37.32
C LYS A 204 3.95 -9.93 -37.36
N ASN A 205 3.86 -10.64 -36.24
CA ASN A 205 3.04 -11.85 -36.14
C ASN A 205 1.62 -11.51 -35.68
N ASN A 206 0.67 -11.60 -36.62
CA ASN A 206 -0.76 -11.38 -36.40
C ASN A 206 -1.57 -12.68 -36.25
N GLU A 207 -0.91 -13.84 -36.13
CA GLU A 207 -1.59 -15.08 -35.80
C GLU A 207 -2.20 -15.03 -34.39
N TYR A 208 -3.29 -15.78 -34.18
CA TYR A 208 -3.99 -15.86 -32.90
C TYR A 208 -3.04 -16.34 -31.78
N PHE A 209 -3.12 -15.69 -30.62
CA PHE A 209 -2.25 -15.90 -29.47
C PHE A 209 -0.78 -15.54 -29.71
N SER A 210 -0.54 -14.50 -30.52
CA SER A 210 0.80 -13.95 -30.75
C SER A 210 1.40 -13.38 -29.46
N LEU A 211 2.56 -13.91 -29.06
CA LEU A 211 3.39 -13.36 -27.98
C LEU A 211 3.74 -11.88 -28.23
N GLU A 212 3.85 -11.47 -29.50
CA GLU A 212 4.12 -10.07 -29.89
C GLU A 212 2.93 -9.17 -29.57
N GLY A 213 1.69 -9.63 -29.83
CA GLY A 213 0.45 -8.94 -29.50
C GLY A 213 0.22 -8.80 -27.99
N LEU A 214 0.44 -9.89 -27.24
CA LEU A 214 0.38 -9.86 -25.76
C LEU A 214 1.40 -8.88 -25.18
N LEU A 215 2.64 -8.89 -25.67
CA LEU A 215 3.68 -7.95 -25.25
C LEU A 215 3.36 -6.50 -25.64
N ASP A 216 2.69 -6.24 -26.76
CA ASP A 216 2.25 -4.88 -27.13
C ASP A 216 1.18 -4.34 -26.17
N VAL A 217 0.23 -5.18 -25.72
CA VAL A 217 -0.73 -4.80 -24.67
C VAL A 217 -0.03 -4.49 -23.35
N PHE A 218 0.87 -5.37 -22.89
CA PHE A 218 1.61 -5.13 -21.64
C PHE A 218 2.52 -3.89 -21.69
N LYS A 219 3.09 -3.54 -22.84
CA LYS A 219 3.86 -2.29 -23.02
C LYS A 219 3.00 -1.04 -22.83
N GLN A 220 1.75 -1.08 -23.31
CA GLN A 220 0.81 0.06 -23.25
C GLN A 220 0.21 0.28 -21.85
N LEU A 221 0.14 -0.74 -20.99
CA LEU A 221 -0.36 -0.62 -19.61
C LEU A 221 0.56 0.18 -18.65
N ARG A 222 1.75 0.62 -19.12
CA ARG A 222 2.72 1.39 -18.32
C ARG A 222 2.20 2.78 -17.95
N ILE A 223 2.65 3.30 -16.80
CA ILE A 223 2.24 4.61 -16.27
C ILE A 223 2.92 5.74 -17.06
N TYR A 224 2.23 6.27 -18.07
CA TYR A 224 2.57 7.54 -18.71
C TYR A 224 1.62 8.62 -18.20
N LYS A 225 2.04 9.41 -17.20
CA LYS A 225 1.23 10.55 -16.73
C LYS A 225 1.54 11.81 -17.54
N THR A 226 0.70 12.10 -18.53
CA THR A 226 0.56 13.45 -19.10
C THR A 226 -0.07 14.36 -18.03
N PRO A 227 0.30 15.66 -17.93
CA PRO A 227 -0.40 16.61 -17.06
C PRO A 227 -1.88 16.74 -17.43
N ASP A 228 -2.72 17.04 -16.45
CA ASP A 228 -4.13 17.40 -16.64
C ASP A 228 -4.24 18.86 -17.16
N LEU A 229 -3.58 19.15 -18.27
CA LEU A 229 -3.59 20.43 -19.00
C LEU A 229 -4.15 20.19 -20.40
N GLU A 230 -4.72 21.23 -21.00
CA GLU A 230 -5.26 21.18 -22.35
C GLU A 230 -4.17 20.86 -23.39
N THR A 231 -4.49 20.01 -24.37
CA THR A 231 -3.57 19.56 -25.42
C THR A 231 -4.14 19.76 -26.83
N PRO A 232 -3.32 20.07 -27.86
CA PRO A 232 -3.76 20.07 -29.25
C PRO A 232 -4.42 18.74 -29.63
N LYS A 233 -5.62 18.81 -30.23
CA LYS A 233 -6.38 17.63 -30.65
C LYS A 233 -5.69 16.97 -31.84
N TYR A 234 -5.50 15.65 -31.76
CA TYR A 234 -4.97 14.85 -32.85
C TYR A 234 -5.68 13.48 -32.94
N GLU A 235 -5.64 12.91 -34.13
CA GLU A 235 -6.11 11.56 -34.43
C GLU A 235 -4.93 10.68 -34.84
N ILE A 236 -4.90 9.43 -34.39
CA ILE A 236 -3.87 8.47 -34.77
C ILE A 236 -4.38 7.71 -35.99
N LEU A 237 -3.69 7.84 -37.13
CA LEU A 237 -4.04 7.18 -38.40
C LEU A 237 -3.36 5.81 -38.56
N LYS A 238 -2.22 5.61 -37.88
CA LYS A 238 -1.43 4.37 -37.88
C LYS A 238 -0.53 4.33 -36.64
N ARG A 239 -0.34 3.16 -36.03
CA ARG A 239 0.61 2.91 -34.93
C ARG A 239 1.44 1.66 -35.27
N THR A 240 2.70 1.88 -35.65
CA THR A 240 3.64 0.78 -35.90
C THR A 240 4.39 0.38 -34.63
N ALA A 241 5.24 -0.64 -34.72
CA ALA A 241 6.16 -1.00 -33.64
C ALA A 241 7.16 0.12 -33.28
N ASP A 242 7.47 1.00 -34.24
CA ASP A 242 8.55 1.99 -34.14
C ASP A 242 8.03 3.44 -34.00
N TYR A 243 6.86 3.77 -34.57
CA TYR A 243 6.32 5.14 -34.60
C TYR A 243 4.77 5.20 -34.78
N GLU A 244 4.18 6.34 -34.41
CA GLU A 244 2.79 6.69 -34.66
C GLU A 244 2.69 7.68 -35.83
N VAL A 245 1.63 7.59 -36.65
CA VAL A 245 1.24 8.62 -37.63
C VAL A 245 0.02 9.34 -37.09
N ARG A 246 0.12 10.66 -36.94
CA ARG A 246 -0.91 11.50 -36.34
C ARG A 246 -1.35 12.61 -37.28
N LYS A 247 -2.65 12.90 -37.30
CA LYS A 247 -3.28 14.06 -37.94
C LYS A 247 -3.63 15.06 -36.84
N TYR A 248 -2.95 16.19 -36.81
CA TYR A 248 -3.22 17.29 -35.88
C TYR A 248 -4.28 18.22 -36.47
N ALA A 249 -5.28 18.60 -35.66
CA ALA A 249 -6.19 19.69 -35.99
C ALA A 249 -5.46 21.05 -35.91
N PRO A 250 -5.99 22.13 -36.50
CA PRO A 250 -5.42 23.47 -36.32
C PRO A 250 -5.38 23.90 -34.85
N TYR A 251 -4.32 24.59 -34.44
CA TYR A 251 -4.16 25.14 -33.08
C TYR A 251 -3.38 26.46 -33.08
N LEU A 252 -3.57 27.26 -32.02
CA LEU A 252 -2.86 28.51 -31.83
C LEU A 252 -1.58 28.30 -31.01
N VAL A 253 -0.53 29.04 -31.38
CA VAL A 253 0.72 29.12 -30.62
C VAL A 253 1.16 30.57 -30.43
N VAL A 254 1.90 30.78 -29.35
CA VAL A 254 2.84 31.89 -29.23
C VAL A 254 4.25 31.33 -29.44
N GLU A 255 5.03 31.94 -30.34
CA GLU A 255 6.38 31.48 -30.72
C GLU A 255 7.46 32.52 -30.45
N GLY A 256 8.69 32.06 -30.16
CA GLY A 256 9.87 32.91 -29.96
C GLY A 256 11.19 32.13 -30.20
N PRO A 257 12.31 32.83 -30.45
CA PRO A 257 13.59 32.21 -30.80
C PRO A 257 14.28 31.53 -29.61
N VAL A 258 14.97 30.41 -29.85
CA VAL A 258 15.72 29.64 -28.85
C VAL A 258 17.05 29.15 -29.42
N ASP A 259 18.02 28.86 -28.55
CA ASP A 259 19.37 28.45 -28.94
C ASP A 259 19.44 27.02 -29.51
N LYS A 260 18.72 26.05 -28.92
CA LYS A 260 18.80 24.61 -29.22
C LYS A 260 17.48 23.88 -28.97
N LEU A 261 17.25 22.73 -29.63
CA LEU A 261 16.05 21.90 -29.46
C LEU A 261 15.85 21.42 -28.01
N SER A 262 16.91 20.98 -27.35
CA SER A 262 16.87 20.62 -25.92
C SER A 262 16.95 21.84 -24.97
N GLY A 263 17.15 23.04 -25.51
CA GLY A 263 17.39 24.28 -24.78
C GLY A 263 16.20 24.82 -23.98
N SER A 264 16.49 25.82 -23.14
CA SER A 264 15.51 26.56 -22.33
C SER A 264 15.76 28.07 -22.27
N ALA A 265 16.79 28.59 -22.96
CA ALA A 265 16.92 30.03 -23.18
C ALA A 265 15.71 30.51 -24.01
N GLY A 266 15.17 31.70 -23.74
CA GLY A 266 13.94 32.20 -24.39
C GLY A 266 12.62 31.61 -23.87
N PHE A 267 12.62 30.49 -23.13
CA PHE A 267 11.38 29.95 -22.53
C PHE A 267 10.73 30.94 -21.53
N GLY A 268 11.54 31.72 -20.81
CA GLY A 268 11.07 32.72 -19.84
C GLY A 268 10.32 33.89 -20.49
N ASP A 269 10.61 34.20 -21.74
CA ASP A 269 9.99 35.31 -22.48
C ASP A 269 8.62 34.87 -23.03
N VAL A 270 8.56 33.71 -23.70
CA VAL A 270 7.32 33.14 -24.22
C VAL A 270 6.37 32.69 -23.10
N THR A 271 6.87 32.20 -21.96
CA THR A 271 6.03 31.99 -20.76
C THR A 271 5.61 33.32 -20.10
N GLY A 272 6.44 34.35 -20.20
CA GLY A 272 6.10 35.69 -19.73
C GLY A 272 4.78 36.19 -20.32
N TYR A 273 4.58 35.98 -21.63
CA TYR A 273 3.33 36.33 -22.32
C TYR A 273 2.09 35.74 -21.65
N ILE A 274 2.04 34.42 -21.41
CA ILE A 274 0.88 33.76 -20.78
C ILE A 274 0.70 34.11 -19.29
N PHE A 275 1.76 34.54 -18.61
CA PHE A 275 1.70 34.99 -17.20
C PHE A 275 1.37 36.48 -17.01
N GLY A 276 1.11 37.22 -18.09
CA GLY A 276 0.67 38.63 -18.04
C GLY A 276 1.67 39.66 -18.57
N LYS A 277 2.76 39.26 -19.23
CA LYS A 277 3.64 40.19 -19.99
C LYS A 277 3.11 40.41 -21.41
N ASN A 278 1.86 40.87 -21.50
CA ASN A 278 1.16 41.18 -22.75
C ASN A 278 0.41 42.53 -22.61
N SER A 279 -0.12 43.06 -23.71
CA SER A 279 -0.65 44.43 -23.76
C SER A 279 -1.83 44.70 -22.81
N LYS A 280 -2.53 43.65 -22.38
CA LYS A 280 -3.69 43.72 -21.46
C LYS A 280 -3.38 43.25 -20.03
N MET A 281 -2.13 42.85 -19.75
CA MET A 281 -1.71 42.19 -18.49
C MET A 281 -2.55 40.95 -18.12
N GLU A 282 -3.14 40.27 -19.12
CA GLU A 282 -4.06 39.14 -18.92
C GLU A 282 -3.28 37.84 -18.65
N LYS A 283 -3.75 37.01 -17.70
CA LYS A 283 -3.22 35.66 -17.50
C LYS A 283 -3.97 34.64 -18.34
N ILE A 284 -3.25 33.92 -19.19
CA ILE A 284 -3.79 32.89 -20.07
C ILE A 284 -3.53 31.51 -19.44
N PRO A 285 -4.52 30.59 -19.42
CA PRO A 285 -4.31 29.22 -18.94
C PRO A 285 -3.15 28.50 -19.64
N MET A 286 -2.36 27.74 -18.87
CA MET A 286 -1.28 26.93 -19.43
C MET A 286 -1.83 25.69 -20.15
N THR A 287 -1.25 25.38 -21.31
CA THR A 287 -1.49 24.15 -22.07
C THR A 287 -0.26 23.23 -22.02
N THR A 288 -0.35 22.05 -22.64
CA THR A 288 0.79 21.14 -22.85
C THR A 288 0.65 20.45 -24.22
N PRO A 289 1.71 20.05 -24.92
CA PRO A 289 3.13 20.20 -24.61
C PRO A 289 3.68 21.58 -24.95
N VAL A 290 4.90 21.85 -24.46
CA VAL A 290 5.76 22.89 -25.03
C VAL A 290 6.48 22.28 -26.24
N PHE A 291 6.29 22.84 -27.43
CA PHE A 291 6.99 22.42 -28.64
C PHE A 291 8.29 23.21 -28.80
N THR A 292 9.28 22.61 -29.44
CA THR A 292 10.51 23.28 -29.86
C THR A 292 10.88 22.74 -31.23
N GLU A 293 10.90 23.60 -32.23
CA GLU A 293 10.95 23.23 -33.65
C GLU A 293 12.20 23.77 -34.30
N ALA A 294 12.90 22.91 -35.02
CA ALA A 294 14.01 23.25 -35.89
C ALA A 294 13.54 23.23 -37.35
N SER A 295 13.76 24.32 -38.07
CA SER A 295 13.29 24.49 -39.46
C SER A 295 14.23 23.93 -40.53
N ASP A 296 15.46 23.58 -40.16
CA ASP A 296 16.57 23.22 -41.05
C ASP A 296 17.26 21.91 -40.63
N ALA A 297 17.96 21.25 -41.56
CA ALA A 297 18.63 19.98 -41.31
C ALA A 297 19.82 20.07 -40.33
N GLU A 298 20.47 21.23 -40.22
CA GLU A 298 21.57 21.48 -39.27
C GLU A 298 21.08 21.84 -37.85
N LEU A 299 19.76 22.02 -37.70
CA LEU A 299 19.09 22.39 -36.45
C LEU A 299 19.55 23.77 -35.91
N SER A 300 19.93 24.67 -36.81
CA SER A 300 20.50 26.00 -36.50
C SER A 300 19.46 27.09 -36.24
N LYS A 301 18.23 26.93 -36.76
CA LYS A 301 17.11 27.87 -36.57
C LYS A 301 16.02 27.21 -35.76
N VAL A 302 16.07 27.43 -34.44
CA VAL A 302 15.16 26.84 -33.46
C VAL A 302 14.19 27.88 -32.88
N SER A 303 12.92 27.53 -32.80
CA SER A 303 11.89 28.30 -32.10
C SER A 303 11.19 27.45 -31.02
N ILE A 304 10.78 28.08 -29.93
CA ILE A 304 9.92 27.47 -28.92
C ILE A 304 8.49 27.95 -29.12
N LYS A 305 7.54 27.01 -29.06
CA LYS A 305 6.12 27.28 -29.27
C LYS A 305 5.31 26.78 -28.07
N LEU A 306 4.57 27.69 -27.46
CA LEU A 306 3.61 27.39 -26.40
C LEU A 306 2.21 27.41 -27.02
N CYS A 307 1.48 26.32 -26.90
CA CYS A 307 0.10 26.26 -27.36
C CYS A 307 -0.80 27.17 -26.50
N LEU A 308 -1.83 27.73 -27.12
CA LEU A 308 -2.86 28.51 -26.44
C LEU A 308 -4.17 27.71 -26.34
N PRO A 309 -5.07 28.01 -25.39
CA PRO A 309 -6.35 27.33 -25.23
C PRO A 309 -7.19 27.29 -26.51
N LEU A 310 -7.92 26.20 -26.74
CA LEU A 310 -8.66 25.97 -28.00
C LEU A 310 -9.96 26.79 -28.12
N ASP A 311 -10.38 27.48 -27.06
CA ASP A 311 -11.58 28.31 -26.98
C ASP A 311 -11.34 29.78 -27.37
N LYS A 312 -10.08 30.20 -27.57
CA LYS A 312 -9.71 31.55 -27.98
C LYS A 312 -9.37 31.64 -29.47
N ASP A 313 -9.75 32.75 -30.09
CA ASP A 313 -9.37 33.12 -31.46
C ASP A 313 -8.25 34.18 -31.46
N ILE A 314 -7.47 34.30 -32.53
CA ILE A 314 -6.32 35.22 -32.61
C ILE A 314 -6.72 36.67 -32.30
N SER A 315 -7.87 37.10 -32.83
CA SER A 315 -8.44 38.44 -32.61
C SER A 315 -8.80 38.74 -31.15
N SER A 316 -8.97 37.71 -30.31
CA SER A 316 -9.32 37.85 -28.89
C SER A 316 -8.10 37.96 -27.97
N LEU A 317 -6.91 37.57 -28.44
CA LEU A 317 -5.69 37.53 -27.65
C LEU A 317 -5.06 38.94 -27.49
N PRO A 318 -4.33 39.20 -26.39
CA PRO A 318 -3.56 40.43 -26.23
C PRO A 318 -2.26 40.37 -27.06
N ASP A 319 -1.80 41.51 -27.55
CA ASP A 319 -0.53 41.62 -28.28
C ASP A 319 0.68 41.34 -27.36
N PRO A 320 1.77 40.75 -27.89
CA PRO A 320 3.03 40.62 -27.15
C PRO A 320 3.71 41.97 -26.89
N ASN A 321 4.32 42.12 -25.71
CA ASN A 321 5.08 43.34 -25.35
C ASN A 321 6.53 43.35 -25.87
N GLN A 322 6.95 42.33 -26.64
CA GLN A 322 8.30 42.17 -27.18
C GLN A 322 8.20 41.78 -28.65
N GLU A 323 8.93 42.48 -29.53
CA GLU A 323 8.95 42.24 -30.98
C GLU A 323 9.50 40.85 -31.37
N THR A 324 10.23 40.19 -30.45
CA THR A 324 10.78 38.84 -30.63
C THR A 324 9.76 37.72 -30.41
N ILE A 325 8.53 38.04 -29.99
CA ILE A 325 7.46 37.09 -29.72
C ILE A 325 6.32 37.33 -30.72
N SER A 326 5.84 36.27 -31.38
CA SER A 326 4.73 36.35 -32.33
C SER A 326 3.60 35.37 -32.00
N LEU A 327 2.38 35.74 -32.39
CA LEU A 327 1.19 34.87 -32.34
C LEU A 327 0.95 34.26 -33.71
N LYS A 328 0.68 32.95 -33.76
CA LYS A 328 0.55 32.22 -35.01
C LYS A 328 -0.47 31.10 -34.92
N LYS A 329 -1.27 30.96 -35.98
CA LYS A 329 -2.10 29.78 -36.21
C LYS A 329 -1.28 28.72 -36.93
N VAL A 330 -1.23 27.52 -36.37
CA VAL A 330 -0.71 26.33 -37.05
C VAL A 330 -1.91 25.62 -37.65
N GLU A 331 -1.95 25.45 -38.98
CA GLU A 331 -3.08 24.81 -39.69
C GLU A 331 -3.18 23.28 -39.47
N GLY A 332 -2.42 22.75 -38.51
CA GLY A 332 -2.28 21.32 -38.28
C GLY A 332 -1.45 20.65 -39.37
N GLY A 333 -1.64 19.34 -39.54
CA GLY A 333 -0.88 18.55 -40.50
C GLY A 333 -0.74 17.09 -40.10
N ILE A 334 -0.06 16.31 -40.94
CA ILE A 334 0.18 14.88 -40.69
C ILE A 334 1.66 14.68 -40.38
N ALA A 335 1.94 14.13 -39.20
CA ALA A 335 3.29 13.95 -38.68
C ALA A 335 3.52 12.52 -38.20
N ALA A 336 4.74 12.02 -38.42
CA ALA A 336 5.27 10.85 -37.76
C ALA A 336 5.76 11.22 -36.36
N VAL A 337 5.52 10.35 -35.38
CA VAL A 337 5.70 10.62 -33.96
C VAL A 337 6.36 9.44 -33.25
N VAL A 338 7.45 9.70 -32.52
CA VAL A 338 8.06 8.72 -31.60
C VAL A 338 7.98 9.22 -30.15
N LYS A 339 7.52 8.35 -29.25
CA LYS A 339 7.47 8.58 -27.79
C LYS A 339 8.73 8.01 -27.15
N PHE A 340 9.39 8.77 -26.28
CA PHE A 340 10.52 8.28 -25.48
C PHE A 340 10.51 8.84 -24.05
N SER A 341 11.20 8.13 -23.15
CA SER A 341 11.27 8.46 -21.73
C SER A 341 12.67 8.91 -21.31
N GLY A 342 12.81 10.06 -20.66
CA GLY A 342 14.09 10.53 -20.12
C GLY A 342 14.21 12.06 -20.05
N LYS A 343 15.40 12.56 -19.72
CA LYS A 343 15.74 13.97 -19.95
C LYS A 343 16.14 14.09 -21.43
N PRO A 344 15.45 14.89 -22.26
CA PRO A 344 15.82 15.05 -23.67
C PRO A 344 17.09 15.91 -23.76
N THR A 345 18.26 15.26 -23.89
CA THR A 345 19.51 15.91 -24.30
C THR A 345 19.61 15.95 -25.82
N GLU A 346 20.40 16.87 -26.36
CA GLU A 346 20.57 17.04 -27.81
C GLU A 346 21.00 15.74 -28.52
N GLU A 347 21.89 14.96 -27.89
CA GLU A 347 22.34 13.65 -28.37
C GLU A 347 21.18 12.65 -28.50
N ILE A 348 20.33 12.55 -27.47
CA ILE A 348 19.17 11.65 -27.47
C ILE A 348 18.15 12.09 -28.52
N VAL A 349 17.92 13.40 -28.66
CA VAL A 349 16.99 13.96 -29.65
C VAL A 349 17.46 13.62 -31.07
N ARG A 350 18.74 13.88 -31.39
CA ARG A 350 19.35 13.53 -32.69
C ARG A 350 19.35 12.03 -32.97
N GLU A 351 19.61 11.19 -31.96
CA GLU A 351 19.53 9.73 -32.08
C GLU A 351 18.10 9.28 -32.43
N LYS A 352 17.09 9.77 -31.71
CA LYS A 352 15.68 9.42 -31.99
C LYS A 352 15.18 9.98 -33.32
N GLU A 353 15.67 11.13 -33.75
CA GLU A 353 15.38 11.67 -35.08
C GLU A 353 15.92 10.74 -36.18
N LYS A 354 17.18 10.34 -36.08
CA LYS A 354 17.84 9.46 -37.06
C LYS A 354 17.13 8.11 -37.16
N VAL A 355 16.73 7.54 -36.01
CA VAL A 355 15.95 6.28 -35.97
C VAL A 355 14.57 6.47 -36.59
N LEU A 356 13.85 7.55 -36.26
CA LEU A 356 12.53 7.83 -36.84
C LEU A 356 12.62 8.00 -38.36
N ARG A 357 13.53 8.85 -38.87
CA ARG A 357 13.72 9.04 -40.32
C ARG A 357 14.08 7.74 -41.03
N ALA A 358 14.96 6.92 -40.46
CA ALA A 358 15.30 5.61 -41.03
C ALA A 358 14.08 4.66 -41.13
N SER A 359 13.24 4.62 -40.10
CA SER A 359 11.99 3.84 -40.11
C SER A 359 10.99 4.35 -41.15
N LEU A 360 10.85 5.67 -41.31
CA LEU A 360 9.97 6.26 -42.33
C LEU A 360 10.43 5.95 -43.75
N ILE A 361 11.73 6.09 -44.04
CA ILE A 361 12.30 5.78 -45.36
C ILE A 361 12.16 4.28 -45.68
N ARG A 362 12.42 3.41 -44.69
CA ARG A 362 12.22 1.94 -44.80
C ARG A 362 10.77 1.60 -45.16
N ASP A 363 9.81 2.32 -44.60
CA ASP A 363 8.39 2.09 -44.79
C ASP A 363 7.80 2.89 -45.99
N GLY A 364 8.68 3.43 -46.85
CA GLY A 364 8.32 4.07 -48.13
C GLY A 364 7.85 5.53 -48.04
N LEU A 365 8.07 6.18 -46.90
CA LEU A 365 7.58 7.54 -46.62
C LEU A 365 8.69 8.59 -46.83
N LYS A 366 8.31 9.77 -47.32
CA LYS A 366 9.22 10.92 -47.53
C LYS A 366 9.05 11.95 -46.39
N PRO A 367 9.94 11.98 -45.38
CA PRO A 367 9.90 13.00 -44.34
C PRO A 367 10.34 14.37 -44.89
N LYS A 368 9.77 15.44 -44.35
CA LYS A 368 10.19 16.83 -44.56
C LYS A 368 11.47 17.14 -43.78
N GLU A 369 12.20 18.17 -44.19
CA GLU A 369 13.34 18.70 -43.42
C GLU A 369 12.86 19.38 -42.12
N GLY A 370 13.74 19.43 -41.12
CA GLY A 370 13.40 19.89 -39.76
C GLY A 370 12.68 18.84 -38.90
N CYS A 371 12.56 19.12 -37.61
CA CYS A 371 11.88 18.27 -36.62
C CYS A 371 11.33 19.10 -35.45
N SER A 372 10.38 18.57 -34.68
CA SER A 372 9.79 19.26 -33.52
C SER A 372 9.73 18.37 -32.27
N LEU A 373 10.23 18.89 -31.15
CA LEU A 373 10.31 18.23 -29.86
C LEU A 373 9.19 18.75 -28.93
N ALA A 374 8.23 17.89 -28.62
CA ALA A 374 7.15 18.15 -27.66
C ALA A 374 7.51 17.66 -26.25
N ARG A 375 7.45 18.58 -25.27
CA ARG A 375 7.81 18.36 -23.86
C ARG A 375 6.58 18.50 -22.95
N TYR A 376 6.24 17.43 -22.24
CA TYR A 376 5.00 17.31 -21.44
C TYR A 376 5.21 17.44 -19.90
N ASN A 377 6.35 17.92 -19.41
CA ASN A 377 6.66 17.92 -17.98
C ASN A 377 7.12 19.27 -17.44
N ASP A 378 6.60 19.64 -16.27
CA ASP A 378 7.07 20.74 -15.43
C ASP A 378 8.55 20.50 -15.02
N PRO A 379 9.46 21.48 -15.22
CA PRO A 379 10.86 21.36 -14.81
C PRO A 379 11.09 21.06 -13.32
N GLY A 380 10.19 21.46 -12.42
CA GLY A 380 10.46 21.58 -10.99
C GLY A 380 9.79 20.57 -10.05
N ARG A 381 8.86 19.71 -10.50
CA ARG A 381 7.91 19.04 -9.57
C ARG A 381 7.84 17.51 -9.58
N THR A 382 8.86 16.81 -10.08
CA THR A 382 8.89 15.34 -10.16
C THR A 382 9.99 14.68 -9.31
N TRP A 383 9.69 14.48 -8.01
CA TRP A 383 10.42 13.55 -7.13
C TRP A 383 9.55 12.31 -6.84
N SER A 384 9.58 11.32 -7.74
CA SER A 384 9.09 9.96 -7.45
C SER A 384 9.72 8.95 -8.41
N PHE A 385 10.03 7.75 -7.92
CA PHE A 385 10.71 6.69 -8.69
C PHE A 385 9.83 6.04 -9.77
N MET A 386 8.57 6.46 -9.92
CA MET A 386 7.58 5.86 -10.84
C MET A 386 7.14 6.81 -11.97
N LEU A 387 7.71 8.01 -12.09
CA LEU A 387 7.32 9.02 -13.08
C LEU A 387 8.39 9.17 -14.17
N THR A 388 8.20 8.50 -15.31
CA THR A 388 9.03 8.71 -16.50
C THR A 388 8.65 10.00 -17.22
N ARG A 389 9.62 10.87 -17.47
CA ARG A 389 9.45 12.09 -18.28
C ARG A 389 9.18 11.72 -19.74
N THR A 390 7.95 11.94 -20.22
CA THR A 390 7.58 11.71 -21.63
C THR A 390 8.01 12.90 -22.50
N SER A 391 8.79 12.59 -23.53
CA SER A 391 9.08 13.48 -24.66
C SER A 391 8.59 12.83 -25.95
N ILE A 392 8.15 13.67 -26.89
CA ILE A 392 7.72 13.26 -28.22
C ILE A 392 8.57 14.01 -29.25
N LEU A 393 9.09 13.29 -30.24
CA LEU A 393 9.70 13.90 -31.42
C LEU A 393 8.76 13.69 -32.62
N THR A 394 8.53 14.75 -33.39
CA THR A 394 7.68 14.76 -34.57
C THR A 394 8.43 15.17 -35.82
N VAL A 395 8.10 14.53 -36.96
CA VAL A 395 8.61 14.86 -38.30
C VAL A 395 7.43 14.87 -39.26
N GLU A 396 7.23 15.97 -39.98
CA GLU A 396 6.17 16.11 -40.99
C GLU A 396 6.50 15.35 -42.27
N PHE A 397 5.48 15.10 -43.11
CA PHE A 397 5.66 14.51 -44.44
C PHE A 397 5.74 15.56 -45.55
N LEU A 398 6.48 15.24 -46.61
CA LEU A 398 6.52 16.05 -47.83
C LEU A 398 5.29 15.71 -48.69
N ALA A 399 4.51 16.73 -49.10
CA ALA A 399 3.36 16.54 -49.97
C ALA A 399 3.79 16.18 -51.41
N PRO A 400 3.00 15.38 -52.17
CA PRO A 400 1.72 14.78 -51.81
C PRO A 400 1.87 13.60 -50.83
N TYR A 401 0.92 13.50 -49.90
CA TYR A 401 0.87 12.39 -48.94
C TYR A 401 0.67 11.02 -49.62
N PRO A 402 1.07 9.90 -49.00
CA PRO A 402 0.80 8.56 -49.51
C PRO A 402 -0.68 8.34 -49.81
N SER A 403 -0.99 7.46 -50.79
CA SER A 403 -2.34 7.20 -51.28
C SER A 403 -3.36 6.87 -50.17
N TRP A 404 -2.95 6.14 -49.13
CA TRP A 404 -3.78 5.78 -47.97
C TRP A 404 -3.96 6.91 -46.95
N VAL A 405 -3.04 7.88 -46.93
CA VAL A 405 -3.09 9.08 -46.06
C VAL A 405 -3.99 10.15 -46.69
N ALA A 406 -3.84 10.40 -47.99
CA ALA A 406 -4.69 11.34 -48.72
C ALA A 406 -6.17 10.92 -48.71
N ARG A 407 -6.48 9.61 -48.73
CA ARG A 407 -7.85 9.09 -48.65
C ARG A 407 -8.51 9.30 -47.27
N ALA A 408 -7.74 9.24 -46.18
CA ALA A 408 -8.21 9.63 -44.82
C ALA A 408 -8.42 11.16 -44.66
N GLN A 409 -8.22 11.93 -45.73
CA GLN A 409 -8.43 13.38 -45.79
C GLN A 409 -9.66 13.76 -46.63
N ALA A 410 -10.24 12.81 -47.39
CA ALA A 410 -11.29 13.05 -48.39
C ALA A 410 -12.69 12.52 -48.01
N ALA A 411 -12.87 11.90 -46.84
CA ALA A 411 -14.17 11.45 -46.37
C ALA A 411 -15.08 12.64 -46.03
N LEU A 412 -16.10 12.87 -46.86
CA LEU A 412 -17.08 13.95 -46.69
C LEU A 412 -18.10 13.61 -45.58
N PRO A 413 -18.52 14.59 -44.75
CA PRO A 413 -19.70 14.43 -43.90
C PRO A 413 -20.98 14.56 -44.74
N ILE A 414 -21.86 13.57 -44.66
CA ILE A 414 -23.19 13.62 -45.28
C ILE A 414 -24.06 14.62 -44.50
N PRO A 415 -24.73 15.59 -45.16
CA PRO A 415 -25.55 16.59 -44.49
C PRO A 415 -26.94 16.04 -44.13
N TYR A 416 -27.17 15.75 -42.86
CA TYR A 416 -28.52 15.43 -42.38
C TYR A 416 -29.37 16.70 -42.23
N LEU A 417 -30.46 16.75 -43.02
CA LEU A 417 -31.47 17.80 -42.98
C LEU A 417 -32.13 17.88 -41.60
N CYS A 418 -32.24 19.10 -41.06
CA CYS A 418 -32.94 19.35 -39.81
C CYS A 418 -34.46 19.41 -40.07
N LEU A 419 -35.19 18.33 -39.75
CA LEU A 419 -36.66 18.29 -39.71
C LEU A 419 -37.15 18.14 -38.27
N MET A 420 -37.53 19.26 -37.66
CA MET A 420 -38.26 19.27 -36.39
C MET A 420 -39.77 19.16 -36.61
N PRO A 421 -40.48 18.33 -35.82
CA PRO A 421 -41.88 18.55 -35.49
C PRO A 421 -42.01 19.43 -34.23
N LYS A 422 -42.88 20.43 -34.29
CA LYS A 422 -43.32 21.26 -33.15
C LYS A 422 -44.33 20.49 -32.29
N THR A 423 -44.23 20.60 -30.96
CA THR A 423 -45.30 20.98 -29.98
C THR A 423 -44.78 20.74 -28.55
N MET A 424 -44.76 21.74 -27.64
CA MET A 424 -45.85 22.17 -26.73
C MET A 424 -46.28 21.10 -25.69
N CYS A 425 -46.48 21.38 -24.40
CA CYS A 425 -46.39 22.64 -23.61
C CYS A 425 -46.47 22.36 -22.08
N ILE A 426 -46.54 23.43 -21.25
CA ILE A 426 -47.01 23.49 -19.83
C ILE A 426 -45.96 23.05 -18.78
N CYS A 427 -45.18 23.97 -18.19
CA CYS A 427 -45.47 24.80 -16.97
C CYS A 427 -45.29 24.03 -15.62
N LYS A 428 -44.86 24.63 -14.50
CA LYS A 428 -44.97 26.04 -14.03
C LYS A 428 -43.94 26.34 -12.89
N PHE A 429 -43.25 27.50 -12.96
CA PHE A 429 -42.97 28.50 -11.88
C PHE A 429 -42.42 28.07 -10.47
N ALA A 430 -41.59 28.83 -9.73
CA ALA A 430 -41.22 30.26 -9.84
C ALA A 430 -39.90 30.67 -9.11
N LYS A 431 -39.47 31.92 -9.40
CA LYS A 431 -38.75 32.91 -8.54
C LYS A 431 -37.21 32.85 -8.31
N MET A 432 -36.54 33.57 -9.21
CA MET A 432 -35.42 34.54 -9.02
C MET A 432 -35.76 35.67 -7.98
N PRO A 433 -34.89 36.68 -7.65
CA PRO A 433 -33.62 37.13 -8.30
C PRO A 433 -32.43 37.65 -7.41
N THR A 434 -31.27 37.87 -8.06
CA THR A 434 -30.29 39.02 -7.99
C THR A 434 -29.48 39.48 -6.75
N GLN A 435 -28.21 39.86 -7.06
CA GLN A 435 -27.40 41.02 -6.58
C GLN A 435 -26.92 41.06 -5.10
N ALA A 436 -25.92 41.87 -4.69
CA ALA A 436 -24.70 42.42 -5.35
C ALA A 436 -23.79 43.11 -4.29
N ASN A 437 -22.54 43.40 -4.64
CA ASN A 437 -21.58 44.16 -3.82
C ASN A 437 -21.91 45.67 -3.69
N LYS A 438 -21.50 46.26 -2.55
CA LYS A 438 -21.07 47.66 -2.27
C LYS A 438 -20.82 47.77 -0.75
N GLY A 439 -19.75 48.33 -0.18
CA GLY A 439 -18.53 48.98 -0.68
C GLY A 439 -18.28 50.31 0.06
N LYS A 440 -17.06 50.57 0.60
CA LYS A 440 -16.45 51.91 0.83
C LYS A 440 -15.03 51.86 1.43
N MET A 441 -14.30 52.98 1.28
CA MET A 441 -12.85 53.21 1.50
C MET A 441 -12.48 53.64 2.93
N ALA A 442 -11.21 53.44 3.33
CA ALA A 442 -10.33 54.45 3.97
C ALA A 442 -8.86 53.96 4.08
N ASP A 443 -7.90 54.86 3.84
CA ASP A 443 -6.44 54.79 4.09
C ASP A 443 -6.08 55.71 5.30
N PRO A 444 -4.83 55.82 5.85
CA PRO A 444 -3.57 55.06 5.64
C PRO A 444 -2.84 54.58 6.95
N LYS A 445 -1.60 54.06 6.79
CA LYS A 445 -0.50 53.65 7.73
C LYS A 445 -0.11 54.66 8.87
N PRO A 446 0.70 54.33 9.94
CA PRO A 446 1.95 53.49 9.92
C PRO A 446 2.43 52.69 11.19
N ASP A 447 3.42 51.80 10.95
CA ASP A 447 4.67 51.39 11.66
C ASP A 447 4.83 51.11 13.20
N THR A 448 5.08 49.81 13.54
CA THR A 448 6.03 49.24 14.58
C THR A 448 5.94 49.61 16.10
N PRO A 449 6.64 48.92 17.06
CA PRO A 449 6.77 47.47 17.31
C PRO A 449 6.69 47.03 18.82
N LEU A 450 6.64 45.71 19.07
CA LEU A 450 7.14 44.97 20.29
C LEU A 450 6.44 45.06 21.69
N ILE A 451 6.68 44.00 22.48
CA ILE A 451 6.45 43.75 23.93
C ILE A 451 5.03 43.24 24.37
N PRO A 452 4.93 42.11 25.14
CA PRO A 452 3.68 41.57 25.70
C PRO A 452 3.44 41.94 27.17
N PRO A 453 2.21 41.75 27.70
CA PRO A 453 2.05 41.51 29.12
C PRO A 453 1.05 40.41 29.53
N SER A 454 1.48 39.65 30.55
CA SER A 454 0.72 39.08 31.68
C SER A 454 -0.70 38.48 31.52
N SER A 455 -0.77 37.19 31.87
CA SER A 455 -1.82 36.54 32.67
C SER A 455 -3.01 37.38 33.19
N SER A 456 -4.22 36.97 32.82
CA SER A 456 -5.40 37.06 33.70
C SER A 456 -6.18 35.75 33.69
N SER A 457 -6.57 35.30 34.87
CA SER A 457 -7.20 34.00 35.10
C SER A 457 -8.71 34.05 34.86
N SER A 458 -9.24 33.09 34.10
CA SER A 458 -10.67 32.74 34.12
C SER A 458 -10.83 31.23 34.29
N SER A 459 -11.20 30.85 35.51
CA SER A 459 -11.38 29.47 35.94
C SER A 459 -12.67 28.87 35.37
N SER A 460 -12.58 28.27 34.18
CA SER A 460 -13.63 27.37 33.69
C SER A 460 -13.43 25.95 34.28
N SER A 461 -14.43 25.47 35.00
CA SER A 461 -14.43 24.16 35.65
C SER A 461 -14.52 23.02 34.63
N SER A 462 -13.37 22.55 34.15
CA SER A 462 -13.32 21.36 33.28
C SER A 462 -13.66 20.09 34.07
N SER A 463 -14.66 19.35 33.58
CA SER A 463 -15.15 18.14 34.22
C SER A 463 -14.09 17.02 34.23
N ARG A 464 -13.95 16.31 35.35
CA ARG A 464 -12.98 15.22 35.59
C ARG A 464 -13.20 13.92 34.78
N ASN A 465 -14.04 13.96 33.76
CA ASN A 465 -14.38 12.81 32.92
C ASN A 465 -13.42 12.67 31.74
N LEU A 466 -13.27 11.46 31.18
CA LEU A 466 -12.68 11.32 29.85
C LEU A 466 -13.49 12.11 28.81
N PRO A 467 -12.83 12.66 27.78
CA PRO A 467 -13.54 13.24 26.65
C PRO A 467 -14.38 12.15 25.97
N ASP A 468 -15.70 12.36 25.87
CA ASP A 468 -16.63 11.45 25.20
C ASP A 468 -16.07 11.04 23.82
N PHE A 469 -15.83 9.74 23.65
CA PHE A 469 -15.21 9.12 22.47
C PHE A 469 -15.86 9.57 21.16
N LYS A 470 -17.12 10.01 21.22
CA LYS A 470 -17.89 10.62 20.14
C LYS A 470 -17.26 11.86 19.49
N LYS A 471 -16.29 12.55 20.08
CA LYS A 471 -15.68 13.77 19.45
C LYS A 471 -14.35 13.48 18.73
N SER A 472 -14.32 13.80 17.43
CA SER A 472 -13.16 13.78 16.50
C SER A 472 -12.44 12.43 16.25
N ILE A 473 -12.19 12.14 14.95
CA ILE A 473 -11.25 11.11 14.45
C ILE A 473 -10.44 11.75 13.30
N LYS A 474 -9.11 11.91 13.47
CA LYS A 474 -8.19 12.53 12.48
C LYS A 474 -8.10 11.70 11.17
N LEU A 475 -7.70 12.30 10.04
CA LEU A 475 -7.74 11.64 8.72
C LEU A 475 -6.81 10.40 8.55
N LYS A 476 -5.82 10.20 9.42
CA LYS A 476 -4.78 9.16 9.28
C LYS A 476 -5.34 7.73 9.17
N TYR A 477 -6.52 7.44 9.74
CA TYR A 477 -7.10 6.10 9.82
C TYR A 477 -7.75 5.61 8.52
N VAL A 478 -8.13 6.49 7.59
CA VAL A 478 -8.68 6.08 6.28
C VAL A 478 -7.63 5.28 5.50
N LYS A 479 -6.35 5.65 5.62
CA LYS A 479 -5.21 4.97 4.98
C LYS A 479 -5.00 3.54 5.47
N LEU A 480 -5.42 3.21 6.70
CA LEU A 480 -5.36 1.85 7.26
C LEU A 480 -6.45 0.95 6.65
N GLY A 481 -7.68 1.48 6.49
CA GLY A 481 -8.76 0.78 5.80
C GLY A 481 -8.40 0.45 4.34
N TYR A 482 -7.82 1.40 3.62
CA TYR A 482 -7.25 1.16 2.28
C TYR A 482 -6.17 0.08 2.29
N HIS A 483 -5.27 0.07 3.28
CA HIS A 483 -4.23 -0.95 3.36
C HIS A 483 -4.82 -2.35 3.57
N ILE A 484 -5.83 -2.49 4.44
CA ILE A 484 -6.53 -3.77 4.67
C ILE A 484 -7.26 -4.23 3.41
N LEU A 485 -7.93 -3.32 2.69
CA LEU A 485 -8.58 -3.61 1.40
C LEU A 485 -7.58 -4.07 0.33
N ILE A 486 -6.37 -3.50 0.31
CA ILE A 486 -5.30 -3.89 -0.62
C ILE A 486 -4.70 -5.25 -0.23
N THR A 487 -4.37 -5.45 1.06
CA THR A 487 -3.76 -6.70 1.57
C THR A 487 -4.71 -7.89 1.50
N HIS A 488 -6.02 -7.69 1.72
CA HIS A 488 -7.03 -8.75 1.60
C HIS A 488 -7.70 -8.79 0.22
N GLY A 489 -7.50 -7.75 -0.61
CA GLY A 489 -8.06 -7.66 -1.96
C GLY A 489 -7.67 -8.84 -2.84
N MET A 490 -6.41 -9.30 -2.76
CA MET A 490 -5.98 -10.52 -3.47
C MET A 490 -6.82 -11.74 -3.08
N TYR A 491 -7.16 -11.93 -1.81
CA TYR A 491 -8.01 -13.05 -1.38
C TYR A 491 -9.47 -12.87 -1.81
N LEU A 492 -9.97 -11.63 -1.85
CA LEU A 492 -11.29 -11.28 -2.40
C LEU A 492 -11.40 -11.49 -3.92
N PHE A 493 -10.31 -11.31 -4.67
CA PHE A 493 -10.25 -11.59 -6.12
C PHE A 493 -9.94 -13.05 -6.43
N LEU A 494 -9.20 -13.76 -5.58
CA LEU A 494 -8.86 -15.18 -5.77
C LEU A 494 -9.96 -16.14 -5.26
N SER A 495 -10.76 -15.77 -4.26
CA SER A 495 -11.80 -16.67 -3.74
C SER A 495 -12.90 -17.02 -4.75
N PRO A 496 -13.39 -16.12 -5.63
CA PRO A 496 -14.30 -16.51 -6.71
C PRO A 496 -13.64 -17.48 -7.70
N LEU A 497 -12.36 -17.26 -8.02
CA LEU A 497 -11.61 -18.15 -8.91
C LEU A 497 -11.46 -19.55 -8.31
N VAL A 498 -11.17 -19.67 -7.01
CA VAL A 498 -11.10 -20.95 -6.30
C VAL A 498 -12.46 -21.64 -6.23
N VAL A 499 -13.55 -20.88 -6.04
CA VAL A 499 -14.93 -21.43 -6.05
C VAL A 499 -15.32 -21.92 -7.45
N VAL A 500 -14.98 -21.19 -8.52
CA VAL A 500 -15.20 -21.62 -9.91
C VAL A 500 -14.39 -22.88 -10.24
N ILE A 501 -13.11 -22.94 -9.84
CA ILE A 501 -12.27 -24.13 -10.01
C ILE A 501 -12.83 -25.32 -9.23
N ALA A 502 -13.29 -25.13 -7.99
CA ALA A 502 -13.91 -26.18 -7.19
C ALA A 502 -15.24 -26.68 -7.78
N ALA A 503 -16.04 -25.77 -8.33
CA ALA A 503 -17.27 -26.11 -9.05
C ALA A 503 -16.96 -26.92 -10.32
N GLN A 504 -15.96 -26.51 -11.11
CA GLN A 504 -15.50 -27.27 -12.28
C GLN A 504 -14.97 -28.66 -11.89
N ILE A 505 -14.18 -28.77 -10.82
CA ILE A 505 -13.70 -30.06 -10.29
C ILE A 505 -14.88 -30.97 -9.85
N SER A 506 -15.95 -30.39 -9.29
CA SER A 506 -17.15 -31.16 -8.91
C SER A 506 -17.93 -31.75 -10.10
N THR A 507 -17.67 -31.27 -11.32
CA THR A 507 -18.28 -31.77 -12.56
C THR A 507 -17.40 -32.75 -13.35
N PHE A 508 -16.21 -33.11 -12.87
CA PHE A 508 -15.33 -34.06 -13.56
C PHE A 508 -15.88 -35.50 -13.54
N SER A 509 -15.95 -36.13 -14.71
CA SER A 509 -16.14 -37.58 -14.84
C SER A 509 -14.79 -38.31 -14.94
N LEU A 510 -14.82 -39.64 -14.79
CA LEU A 510 -13.65 -40.49 -15.00
C LEU A 510 -13.14 -40.45 -16.47
N LYS A 511 -13.96 -40.00 -17.42
CA LYS A 511 -13.60 -39.91 -18.83
C LYS A 511 -12.82 -38.63 -19.13
N ASP A 512 -13.23 -37.51 -18.54
CA ASP A 512 -12.50 -36.24 -18.61
C ASP A 512 -11.09 -36.34 -18.00
N LEU A 513 -10.91 -37.26 -17.05
CA LEU A 513 -9.61 -37.56 -16.42
C LEU A 513 -8.65 -38.27 -17.40
N TYR A 514 -9.16 -39.06 -18.33
CA TYR A 514 -8.39 -39.68 -19.41
C TYR A 514 -8.03 -38.66 -20.51
N ASP A 515 -8.99 -37.85 -20.94
CA ASP A 515 -8.76 -36.81 -21.95
C ASP A 515 -7.82 -35.70 -21.43
N LEU A 516 -7.92 -35.35 -20.14
CA LEU A 516 -6.96 -34.46 -19.46
C LEU A 516 -5.57 -35.10 -19.40
N TRP A 517 -5.46 -36.43 -19.20
CA TRP A 517 -4.19 -37.14 -19.16
C TRP A 517 -3.50 -37.17 -20.54
N GLU A 518 -4.23 -37.40 -21.63
CA GLU A 518 -3.67 -37.22 -22.99
C GLU A 518 -3.23 -35.76 -23.22
N HIS A 519 -4.08 -34.77 -22.89
CA HIS A 519 -3.69 -33.36 -23.04
C HIS A 519 -2.48 -32.98 -22.17
N LEU A 520 -2.33 -33.55 -20.97
CA LEU A 520 -1.16 -33.37 -20.10
C LEU A 520 0.12 -33.94 -20.72
N GLN A 521 0.05 -35.08 -21.43
CA GLN A 521 1.20 -35.65 -22.14
C GLN A 521 1.67 -34.75 -23.30
N TYR A 522 0.73 -34.19 -24.08
CA TYR A 522 1.07 -33.28 -25.19
C TYR A 522 1.45 -31.86 -24.75
N ASN A 523 1.15 -31.44 -23.52
CA ASN A 523 1.47 -30.11 -22.97
C ASN A 523 2.52 -30.14 -21.84
N LEU A 524 3.46 -31.09 -21.86
CA LEU A 524 4.52 -31.25 -20.84
C LEU A 524 5.21 -29.92 -20.44
N ILE A 525 5.45 -29.01 -21.39
CA ILE A 525 6.04 -27.68 -21.14
C ILE A 525 5.14 -26.84 -20.21
N SER A 526 3.84 -26.77 -20.49
CA SER A 526 2.85 -26.04 -19.70
C SER A 526 2.74 -26.61 -18.29
N VAL A 527 2.79 -27.94 -18.14
CA VAL A 527 2.79 -28.63 -16.84
C VAL A 527 4.03 -28.24 -16.02
N ILE A 528 5.23 -28.31 -16.63
CA ILE A 528 6.48 -27.92 -15.99
C ILE A 528 6.44 -26.44 -15.57
N ILE A 529 5.93 -25.54 -16.42
CA ILE A 529 5.79 -24.10 -16.09
C ILE A 529 4.82 -23.90 -14.92
N CYS A 530 3.64 -24.53 -14.92
CA CYS A 530 2.69 -24.42 -13.83
C CYS A 530 3.22 -25.03 -12.52
N SER A 531 3.89 -26.19 -12.57
CA SER A 531 4.49 -26.83 -11.39
C SER A 531 5.67 -26.03 -10.83
N THR A 532 6.57 -25.52 -11.68
CA THR A 532 7.68 -24.68 -11.23
C THR A 532 7.19 -23.35 -10.68
N LEU A 533 6.17 -22.73 -11.29
CA LEU A 533 5.51 -21.54 -10.74
C LEU A 533 4.84 -21.83 -9.39
N LEU A 534 4.14 -22.95 -9.24
CA LEU A 534 3.50 -23.34 -7.98
C LEU A 534 4.53 -23.60 -6.88
N VAL A 535 5.62 -24.31 -7.19
CA VAL A 535 6.74 -24.54 -6.25
C VAL A 535 7.43 -23.23 -5.88
N PHE A 536 7.66 -22.34 -6.85
CA PHE A 536 8.26 -21.02 -6.62
C PHE A 536 7.36 -20.15 -5.72
N LEU A 537 6.08 -19.99 -6.07
CA LEU A 537 5.11 -19.24 -5.27
C LEU A 537 4.92 -19.83 -3.87
N SER A 538 4.90 -21.16 -3.75
CA SER A 538 4.84 -21.84 -2.44
C SER A 538 6.10 -21.57 -1.62
N THR A 539 7.29 -21.67 -2.23
CA THR A 539 8.56 -21.37 -1.57
C THR A 539 8.63 -19.91 -1.13
N VAL A 540 8.26 -18.97 -2.00
CA VAL A 540 8.15 -17.54 -1.66
C VAL A 540 7.16 -17.33 -0.53
N TYR A 541 5.98 -17.97 -0.55
CA TYR A 541 4.99 -17.88 0.51
C TYR A 541 5.53 -18.38 1.85
N PHE A 542 6.15 -19.57 1.90
CA PHE A 542 6.68 -20.13 3.15
C PHE A 542 7.90 -19.37 3.69
N VAL A 543 8.74 -18.79 2.82
CA VAL A 543 9.92 -18.00 3.21
C VAL A 543 9.57 -16.57 3.63
N THR A 544 8.57 -15.94 2.99
CA THR A 544 8.13 -14.57 3.32
C THR A 544 7.12 -14.50 4.47
N ARG A 545 6.44 -15.60 4.79
CA ARG A 545 5.47 -15.63 5.90
C ARG A 545 6.18 -15.40 7.25
N PRO A 546 5.69 -14.48 8.10
CA PRO A 546 6.25 -14.28 9.43
C PRO A 546 6.11 -15.55 10.29
N ARG A 547 7.16 -15.86 11.05
CA ARG A 547 7.20 -17.03 11.93
C ARG A 547 6.25 -16.83 13.10
N PRO A 548 5.42 -17.83 13.44
CA PRO A 548 4.54 -17.74 14.61
C PRO A 548 5.38 -17.64 15.88
N VAL A 549 4.94 -16.79 16.81
CA VAL A 549 5.55 -16.64 18.14
C VAL A 549 4.63 -17.31 19.16
N TYR A 550 5.19 -18.24 19.91
CA TYR A 550 4.52 -19.03 20.92
C TYR A 550 4.94 -18.59 22.32
N LEU A 551 3.98 -18.46 23.23
CA LEU A 551 4.22 -18.35 24.65
C LEU A 551 4.25 -19.76 25.23
N VAL A 552 5.47 -20.23 25.51
CA VAL A 552 5.75 -21.58 26.01
C VAL A 552 5.14 -21.73 27.39
N ASN A 553 5.56 -20.88 28.33
CA ASN A 553 4.95 -20.69 29.64
C ASN A 553 5.38 -19.34 30.23
N PHE A 554 4.80 -18.96 31.37
CA PHE A 554 5.22 -17.82 32.18
C PHE A 554 5.12 -18.16 33.68
N SER A 555 5.72 -17.30 34.49
CA SER A 555 5.65 -17.32 35.95
C SER A 555 5.50 -15.88 36.47
N CYS A 556 4.95 -15.77 37.68
CA CYS A 556 4.83 -14.52 38.40
C CYS A 556 5.41 -14.75 39.79
N TYR A 557 6.22 -13.82 40.28
CA TYR A 557 6.82 -13.91 41.61
C TYR A 557 5.77 -13.67 42.69
N LYS A 558 5.67 -14.58 43.68
CA LYS A 558 4.88 -14.39 44.89
C LYS A 558 5.84 -14.03 46.03
N PRO A 559 5.86 -12.78 46.53
CA PRO A 559 6.71 -12.42 47.65
C PRO A 559 6.33 -13.20 48.93
N GLU A 560 7.31 -13.35 49.82
CA GLU A 560 7.13 -13.96 51.14
C GLU A 560 6.12 -13.19 52.01
N GLU A 561 5.43 -13.89 52.91
CA GLU A 561 4.48 -13.26 53.84
C GLU A 561 5.15 -12.30 54.84
N SER A 562 6.47 -12.41 55.05
CA SER A 562 7.30 -11.43 55.78
C SER A 562 7.27 -10.02 55.17
N ARG A 563 7.01 -9.92 53.86
CA ARG A 563 6.98 -8.67 53.08
C ARG A 563 5.57 -8.09 52.92
N LYS A 564 4.59 -8.68 53.59
CA LYS A 564 3.17 -8.34 53.48
C LYS A 564 2.87 -7.03 54.21
N CYS A 565 2.23 -6.11 53.50
CA CYS A 565 1.88 -4.79 53.99
C CYS A 565 0.35 -4.61 53.94
N THR A 566 -0.26 -4.56 55.12
CA THR A 566 -1.67 -4.14 55.29
C THR A 566 -1.76 -2.61 55.21
N LYS A 567 -2.97 -2.06 54.98
CA LYS A 567 -3.19 -0.61 55.01
C LYS A 567 -2.85 0.00 56.37
N LYS A 568 -3.08 -0.76 57.45
CA LYS A 568 -2.72 -0.37 58.82
C LYS A 568 -1.20 -0.24 58.97
N ILE A 569 -0.46 -1.29 58.63
CA ILE A 569 1.02 -1.32 58.71
C ILE A 569 1.62 -0.18 57.87
N PHE A 570 1.13 0.03 56.65
CA PHE A 570 1.55 1.13 55.79
C PHE A 570 1.39 2.50 56.48
N MET A 571 0.23 2.76 57.09
CA MET A 571 -0.05 4.04 57.74
C MET A 571 0.78 4.23 59.02
N GLU A 572 0.98 3.17 59.80
CA GLU A 572 1.82 3.18 60.99
C GLU A 572 3.29 3.46 60.63
N GLN A 573 3.83 2.78 59.62
CA GLN A 573 5.19 3.02 59.11
C GLN A 573 5.36 4.44 58.55
N SER A 574 4.42 4.93 57.73
CA SER A 574 4.46 6.31 57.21
C SER A 574 4.43 7.35 58.33
N GLN A 575 3.68 7.10 59.42
CA GLN A 575 3.67 7.99 60.59
C GLN A 575 4.99 7.90 61.38
N MET A 576 5.51 6.70 61.64
CA MET A 576 6.78 6.47 62.35
C MET A 576 8.01 6.98 61.59
N THR A 577 7.92 7.14 60.27
CA THR A 577 8.97 7.75 59.43
C THR A 577 9.13 9.26 59.70
N GLY A 578 8.19 9.91 60.42
CA GLY A 578 8.32 11.30 60.90
C GLY A 578 8.43 12.39 59.81
N THR A 579 8.24 12.02 58.54
CA THR A 579 8.58 12.86 57.38
C THR A 579 7.37 13.53 56.73
N PHE A 580 6.18 12.97 56.91
CA PHE A 580 4.94 13.45 56.29
C PHE A 580 4.13 14.32 57.26
N THR A 581 3.56 15.41 56.77
CA THR A 581 2.60 16.21 57.54
C THR A 581 1.31 15.43 57.80
N GLU A 582 0.59 15.74 58.89
CA GLU A 582 -0.68 15.09 59.22
C GLU A 582 -1.71 15.18 58.07
N ASP A 583 -1.79 16.35 57.43
CA ASP A 583 -2.56 16.60 56.22
C ASP A 583 -2.26 15.61 55.07
N ASN A 584 -1.00 15.20 54.94
CA ASN A 584 -0.53 14.28 53.92
C ASN A 584 -0.61 12.81 54.37
N LEU A 585 -0.54 12.51 55.67
CA LEU A 585 -0.92 11.20 56.21
C LEU A 585 -2.42 10.94 55.97
N GLN A 586 -3.28 11.94 56.21
CA GLN A 586 -4.72 11.86 55.89
C GLN A 586 -4.98 11.80 54.38
N PHE A 587 -4.13 12.41 53.54
CA PHE A 587 -4.19 12.22 52.09
C PHE A 587 -3.85 10.77 51.71
N GLN A 588 -2.72 10.22 52.19
CA GLN A 588 -2.32 8.83 51.94
C GLN A 588 -3.41 7.84 52.39
N ARG A 589 -3.97 8.00 53.60
CA ARG A 589 -5.08 7.18 54.11
C ARG A 589 -6.27 7.15 53.15
N ARG A 590 -6.74 8.31 52.70
CA ARG A 590 -7.84 8.44 51.72
C ARG A 590 -7.52 7.81 50.36
N ILE A 591 -6.26 7.81 49.92
CA ILE A 591 -5.85 7.10 48.69
C ILE A 591 -5.87 5.59 48.90
N LEU A 592 -5.36 5.05 50.01
CA LEU A 592 -5.36 3.61 50.32
C LEU A 592 -6.77 3.02 50.50
N GLU A 593 -7.70 3.80 51.03
CA GLU A 593 -9.13 3.43 51.12
C GLU A 593 -9.77 3.31 49.72
N ARG A 594 -9.37 4.18 48.78
CA ARG A 594 -9.99 4.31 47.44
C ARG A 594 -9.24 3.60 46.32
N SER A 595 -8.00 3.18 46.54
CA SER A 595 -7.11 2.63 45.51
C SER A 595 -7.57 1.30 44.92
N GLY A 596 -8.39 0.54 45.66
CA GLY A 596 -8.81 -0.82 45.32
C GLY A 596 -7.87 -1.91 45.83
N LEU A 597 -6.76 -1.56 46.50
CA LEU A 597 -5.86 -2.53 47.15
C LEU A 597 -6.54 -3.16 48.37
N GLY A 598 -6.23 -4.44 48.64
CA GLY A 598 -6.55 -5.15 49.87
C GLY A 598 -5.38 -5.16 50.86
N ASP A 599 -5.52 -5.86 51.97
CA ASP A 599 -4.51 -5.94 53.04
C ASP A 599 -3.42 -7.01 52.82
N SER A 600 -3.42 -7.69 51.67
CA SER A 600 -2.44 -8.74 51.33
C SER A 600 -1.40 -8.32 50.28
N THR A 601 -1.17 -7.01 50.10
CA THR A 601 -0.16 -6.51 49.17
C THR A 601 1.27 -6.58 49.74
N TYR A 602 2.30 -6.41 48.91
CA TYR A 602 3.70 -6.57 49.33
C TYR A 602 4.57 -5.33 49.06
N LEU A 603 5.50 -5.04 49.96
CA LEU A 603 6.53 -3.99 49.83
C LEU A 603 7.94 -4.56 50.09
N PRO A 604 9.02 -3.93 49.60
CA PRO A 604 10.37 -4.35 49.96
C PRO A 604 10.65 -4.10 51.44
N GLU A 605 11.42 -5.01 52.03
CA GLU A 605 11.95 -4.96 53.39
C GLU A 605 12.55 -3.57 53.70
N ALA A 606 13.28 -2.97 52.76
CA ALA A 606 13.90 -1.66 52.93
C ALA A 606 12.94 -0.47 53.07
N VAL A 607 11.67 -0.63 52.66
CA VAL A 607 10.59 0.35 52.87
C VAL A 607 9.78 0.01 54.13
N LEU A 608 9.73 -1.27 54.52
CA LEU A 608 9.04 -1.73 55.74
C LEU A 608 9.87 -1.51 57.01
N ASN A 609 11.19 -1.37 56.89
CA ASN A 609 12.10 -1.07 58.01
C ASN A 609 11.80 0.31 58.61
N ILE A 610 12.07 0.46 59.92
CA ILE A 610 11.95 1.73 60.65
C ILE A 610 13.29 2.01 61.33
N PRO A 611 14.03 3.07 60.93
CA PRO A 611 13.76 3.93 59.77
C PRO A 611 13.91 3.16 58.43
N PRO A 612 13.23 3.59 57.36
CA PRO A 612 13.44 3.02 56.02
C PRO A 612 14.90 3.17 55.58
N ASN A 613 15.46 2.14 54.95
CA ASN A 613 16.86 2.10 54.53
C ASN A 613 17.03 1.89 53.00
N PRO A 614 16.44 2.75 52.16
CA PRO A 614 16.58 2.66 50.70
C PRO A 614 18.05 2.83 50.29
N SER A 615 18.61 1.81 49.63
CA SER A 615 20.01 1.83 49.18
C SER A 615 20.18 1.00 47.91
N MET A 616 21.28 1.25 47.18
CA MET A 616 21.64 0.45 46.00
C MET A 616 21.83 -1.04 46.32
N LYS A 617 22.20 -1.39 47.57
CA LYS A 617 22.32 -2.78 48.02
C LYS A 617 20.94 -3.44 48.15
N GLU A 618 20.03 -2.80 48.87
CA GLU A 618 18.68 -3.34 49.06
C GLU A 618 17.86 -3.33 47.76
N ALA A 619 18.09 -2.35 46.86
CA ALA A 619 17.49 -2.36 45.53
C ALA A 619 17.99 -3.54 44.68
N ARG A 620 19.28 -3.89 44.74
CA ARG A 620 19.79 -5.13 44.12
C ARG A 620 19.15 -6.37 44.74
N LYS A 621 19.04 -6.44 46.07
CA LYS A 621 18.37 -7.54 46.81
C LYS A 621 16.90 -7.72 46.40
N GLU A 622 16.15 -6.63 46.20
CA GLU A 622 14.79 -6.66 45.64
C GLU A 622 14.79 -7.22 44.21
N ALA A 623 15.64 -6.68 43.33
CA ALA A 623 15.69 -7.09 41.92
C ALA A 623 16.12 -8.56 41.76
N GLU A 624 17.11 -9.02 42.52
CA GLU A 624 17.57 -10.41 42.55
C GLU A 624 16.45 -11.36 43.00
N ALA A 625 15.81 -11.09 44.15
CA ALA A 625 14.72 -11.92 44.66
C ALA A 625 13.54 -12.03 43.66
N VAL A 626 13.10 -10.91 43.10
CA VAL A 626 11.96 -10.87 42.17
C VAL A 626 12.30 -11.52 40.82
N MET A 627 13.46 -11.20 40.24
CA MET A 627 13.84 -11.77 38.93
C MET A 627 14.17 -13.25 39.04
N PHE A 628 15.02 -13.66 40.00
CA PHE A 628 15.46 -15.04 40.09
C PHE A 628 14.30 -15.96 40.50
N GLY A 629 13.51 -15.58 41.51
CA GLY A 629 12.34 -16.36 41.91
C GLY A 629 11.31 -16.56 40.78
N ALA A 630 11.12 -15.57 39.90
CA ALA A 630 10.30 -15.74 38.71
C ALA A 630 10.96 -16.67 37.67
N ILE A 631 12.25 -16.47 37.36
CA ILE A 631 12.96 -17.26 36.35
C ILE A 631 13.09 -18.73 36.77
N ASP A 632 13.42 -19.01 38.02
CA ASP A 632 13.56 -20.37 38.56
C ASP A 632 12.26 -21.18 38.38
N GLU A 633 11.12 -20.60 38.75
CA GLU A 633 9.82 -21.23 38.56
C GLU A 633 9.51 -21.47 37.07
N LEU A 634 9.87 -20.52 36.20
CA LEU A 634 9.67 -20.65 34.75
C LEU A 634 10.54 -21.76 34.14
N LEU A 635 11.82 -21.84 34.51
CA LEU A 635 12.74 -22.86 34.04
C LEU A 635 12.30 -24.24 34.55
N ALA A 636 11.90 -24.36 35.82
CA ALA A 636 11.34 -25.59 36.39
C ALA A 636 10.08 -26.05 35.64
N LYS A 637 9.14 -25.14 35.36
CA LYS A 637 7.91 -25.43 34.59
C LYS A 637 8.17 -25.85 33.14
N THR A 638 9.25 -25.36 32.53
CA THR A 638 9.47 -25.51 31.08
C THR A 638 10.52 -26.55 30.72
N ALA A 639 11.40 -26.92 31.66
CA ALA A 639 12.58 -27.75 31.49
C ALA A 639 13.54 -27.26 30.38
N VAL A 640 13.51 -25.96 30.06
CA VAL A 640 14.44 -25.35 29.10
C VAL A 640 15.74 -25.01 29.81
N LYS A 641 16.88 -25.38 29.22
CA LYS A 641 18.18 -25.11 29.82
C LYS A 641 18.53 -23.62 29.63
N PRO A 642 19.14 -22.94 30.61
CA PRO A 642 19.56 -21.54 30.46
C PRO A 642 20.39 -21.28 29.20
N LYS A 643 21.28 -22.22 28.83
CA LYS A 643 22.12 -22.13 27.62
C LYS A 643 21.34 -22.18 26.29
N ASP A 644 20.11 -22.67 26.28
CA ASP A 644 19.25 -22.69 25.08
C ASP A 644 18.55 -21.34 24.82
N ILE A 645 18.59 -20.42 25.79
CA ILE A 645 17.96 -19.10 25.70
C ILE A 645 18.86 -18.18 24.86
N GLY A 646 18.31 -17.66 23.75
CA GLY A 646 19.08 -16.89 22.79
C GLY A 646 18.85 -15.39 22.83
N ILE A 647 17.74 -14.95 23.41
CA ILE A 647 17.36 -13.55 23.57
C ILE A 647 16.95 -13.33 25.03
N LEU A 648 17.41 -12.24 25.64
CA LEU A 648 17.02 -11.79 26.97
C LEU A 648 16.52 -10.34 26.90
N ILE A 649 15.35 -10.06 27.48
CA ILE A 649 14.82 -8.70 27.60
C ILE A 649 14.37 -8.49 29.04
N VAL A 650 15.08 -7.63 29.78
CA VAL A 650 14.67 -7.19 31.10
C VAL A 650 14.04 -5.81 30.98
N ASN A 651 12.92 -5.57 31.64
CA ASN A 651 12.35 -4.23 31.79
C ASN A 651 12.10 -3.89 33.26
N CYS A 652 12.60 -2.71 33.66
CA CYS A 652 12.37 -2.04 34.94
C CYS A 652 12.50 -0.54 34.67
N SER A 653 11.46 0.24 34.96
CA SER A 653 11.40 1.65 34.57
C SER A 653 12.39 2.51 35.35
N LEU A 654 12.43 2.35 36.68
CA LEU A 654 13.05 3.31 37.60
C LEU A 654 14.37 2.83 38.24
N PHE A 655 14.79 1.57 38.04
CA PHE A 655 16.07 1.07 38.54
C PHE A 655 16.90 0.47 37.40
N ASN A 656 17.93 1.22 37.00
CA ASN A 656 18.82 0.88 35.89
C ASN A 656 20.29 0.96 36.35
N PRO A 657 20.75 0.00 37.16
CA PRO A 657 22.12 0.00 37.68
C PRO A 657 23.16 -0.30 36.60
N THR A 658 24.43 -0.01 36.91
CA THR A 658 25.60 -0.53 36.20
C THR A 658 26.32 -1.53 37.10
N PRO A 659 26.65 -2.76 36.65
CA PRO A 659 26.13 -3.44 35.45
C PRO A 659 24.59 -3.59 35.47
N SER A 660 23.99 -3.76 34.29
CA SER A 660 22.53 -3.81 34.09
C SER A 660 21.87 -5.04 34.71
N LEU A 661 20.54 -4.99 34.88
CA LEU A 661 19.74 -6.12 35.34
C LEU A 661 19.82 -7.30 34.36
N SER A 662 19.91 -7.04 33.05
CA SER A 662 20.16 -8.09 32.05
C SER A 662 21.52 -8.78 32.26
N ALA A 663 22.58 -8.04 32.61
CA ALA A 663 23.90 -8.62 32.89
C ALA A 663 23.90 -9.44 34.20
N MET A 664 23.19 -8.97 35.23
CA MET A 664 22.96 -9.72 36.47
C MET A 664 22.32 -11.09 36.21
N VAL A 665 21.26 -11.14 35.39
CA VAL A 665 20.60 -12.40 35.00
C VAL A 665 21.51 -13.30 34.15
N ILE A 666 22.28 -12.76 33.20
CA ILE A 666 23.25 -13.53 32.40
C ILE A 666 24.29 -14.19 33.28
N ASN A 667 24.84 -13.45 34.25
CA ASN A 667 25.87 -13.93 35.17
C ASN A 667 25.32 -14.98 36.14
N HIS A 668 24.12 -14.77 36.69
CA HIS A 668 23.52 -15.73 37.63
C HIS A 668 23.22 -17.08 36.96
N TYR A 669 22.56 -17.06 35.78
CA TYR A 669 22.13 -18.29 35.10
C TYR A 669 23.15 -18.89 34.14
N GLN A 670 24.34 -18.30 34.01
CA GLN A 670 25.39 -18.73 33.08
C GLN A 670 24.85 -18.93 31.66
N LEU A 671 24.13 -17.91 31.17
CA LEU A 671 23.53 -17.89 29.84
C LEU A 671 24.62 -17.93 28.76
N ARG A 672 24.25 -18.36 27.54
CA ARG A 672 25.22 -18.55 26.44
C ARG A 672 25.97 -17.24 26.09
N GLY A 673 27.26 -17.35 25.78
CA GLY A 673 28.12 -16.19 25.50
C GLY A 673 27.74 -15.33 24.28
N ASN A 674 26.88 -15.84 23.39
CA ASN A 674 26.30 -15.12 22.25
C ASN A 674 24.79 -14.84 22.44
N ILE A 675 24.37 -14.54 23.68
CA ILE A 675 23.00 -14.11 23.96
C ILE A 675 22.79 -12.66 23.50
N VAL A 676 21.65 -12.39 22.87
CA VAL A 676 21.24 -11.02 22.52
C VAL A 676 20.45 -10.46 23.69
N SER A 677 20.99 -9.47 24.40
CA SER A 677 20.40 -8.95 25.64
C SER A 677 20.01 -7.48 25.58
N TYR A 678 18.85 -7.14 26.14
CA TYR A 678 18.33 -5.78 26.23
C TYR A 678 17.85 -5.47 27.66
N ASN A 679 18.11 -4.24 28.11
CA ASN A 679 17.62 -3.70 29.38
C ASN A 679 16.80 -2.43 29.08
N LEU A 680 15.51 -2.44 29.38
CA LEU A 680 14.56 -1.39 29.01
C LEU A 680 14.13 -0.58 30.26
N GLY A 681 14.51 0.70 30.28
CA GLY A 681 14.14 1.67 31.34
C GLY A 681 13.22 2.80 30.84
N GLY A 682 12.63 3.56 31.77
CA GLY A 682 11.84 4.76 31.46
C GLY A 682 10.53 4.54 30.67
N MET A 683 9.97 3.33 30.65
CA MET A 683 8.77 3.00 29.84
C MET A 683 7.46 2.91 30.64
N GLY A 684 7.53 2.88 31.97
CA GLY A 684 6.38 2.75 32.86
C GLY A 684 5.66 1.40 32.72
N CYS A 685 4.45 1.31 33.27
CA CYS A 685 3.70 0.05 33.37
C CYS A 685 3.37 -0.64 32.03
N SER A 686 3.53 0.04 30.89
CA SER A 686 3.37 -0.57 29.56
C SER A 686 4.61 -1.34 29.06
N ALA A 687 5.72 -1.30 29.79
CA ALA A 687 7.01 -1.89 29.40
C ALA A 687 6.95 -3.40 29.15
N GLY A 688 6.08 -4.13 29.84
CA GLY A 688 5.89 -5.57 29.64
C GLY A 688 5.44 -5.88 28.21
N LEU A 689 4.40 -5.20 27.71
CA LEU A 689 3.90 -5.39 26.34
C LEU A 689 4.86 -4.84 25.27
N ILE A 690 5.64 -3.79 25.58
CA ILE A 690 6.72 -3.31 24.70
C ILE A 690 7.80 -4.39 24.57
N SER A 691 8.12 -5.09 25.67
CA SER A 691 9.11 -6.17 25.69
C SER A 691 8.63 -7.40 24.91
N ILE A 692 7.33 -7.73 24.96
CA ILE A 692 6.73 -8.78 24.11
C ILE A 692 6.78 -8.41 22.63
N ASP A 693 6.51 -7.15 22.27
CA ASP A 693 6.62 -6.67 20.88
C ASP A 693 8.08 -6.72 20.38
N LEU A 694 9.04 -6.30 21.21
CA LEU A 694 10.46 -6.42 20.91
C LEU A 694 10.89 -7.89 20.75
N ALA A 695 10.49 -8.78 21.66
CA ALA A 695 10.77 -10.22 21.56
C ALA A 695 10.18 -10.83 20.29
N LYS A 696 8.95 -10.48 19.93
CA LYS A 696 8.30 -10.91 18.68
C LYS A 696 9.14 -10.52 17.45
N ASN A 697 9.63 -9.28 17.40
CA ASN A 697 10.43 -8.78 16.29
C ASN A 697 11.80 -9.47 16.22
N LEU A 698 12.48 -9.65 17.36
CA LEU A 698 13.74 -10.39 17.44
C LEU A 698 13.57 -11.87 17.04
N LEU A 699 12.45 -12.50 17.41
CA LEU A 699 12.08 -13.86 16.99
C LEU A 699 11.69 -13.97 15.51
N GLN A 700 11.50 -12.87 14.76
CA GLN A 700 11.46 -12.95 13.30
C GLN A 700 12.88 -13.09 12.71
N VAL A 701 13.85 -12.38 13.30
CA VAL A 701 15.25 -12.32 12.85
C VAL A 701 16.05 -13.56 13.27
N HIS A 702 15.86 -14.05 14.49
CA HIS A 702 16.59 -15.20 15.04
C HIS A 702 15.74 -16.49 14.95
N PRO A 703 15.88 -17.32 13.90
CA PRO A 703 15.11 -18.55 13.74
C PRO A 703 15.44 -19.58 14.84
N ASN A 704 14.45 -20.39 15.21
CA ASN A 704 14.57 -21.49 16.16
C ASN A 704 15.22 -21.10 17.51
N SER A 705 14.85 -19.94 18.06
CA SER A 705 15.38 -19.40 19.32
C SER A 705 14.30 -19.33 20.39
N TYR A 706 14.73 -19.37 21.66
CA TYR A 706 13.94 -18.91 22.79
C TYR A 706 14.25 -17.44 23.09
N ALA A 707 13.25 -16.70 23.57
CA ALA A 707 13.38 -15.37 24.14
C ALA A 707 12.79 -15.36 25.55
N LEU A 708 13.60 -14.97 26.55
CA LEU A 708 13.18 -14.76 27.93
C LEU A 708 12.91 -13.27 28.13
N VAL A 709 11.66 -12.94 28.51
CA VAL A 709 11.26 -11.59 28.89
C VAL A 709 11.00 -11.54 30.39
N ILE A 710 11.61 -10.59 31.09
CA ILE A 710 11.44 -10.37 32.53
C ILE A 710 10.89 -8.96 32.72
N SER A 711 9.73 -8.86 33.37
CA SER A 711 9.06 -7.60 33.70
C SER A 711 9.00 -7.46 35.21
N MET A 712 9.59 -6.39 35.76
CA MET A 712 9.49 -6.04 37.18
C MET A 712 9.52 -4.52 37.34
N GLU A 713 9.29 -4.04 38.56
CA GLU A 713 9.60 -2.67 38.94
C GLU A 713 10.24 -2.68 40.32
N ASN A 714 11.34 -1.93 40.48
CA ASN A 714 12.03 -1.80 41.74
C ASN A 714 11.51 -0.57 42.47
N ILE A 715 10.87 -0.76 43.62
CA ILE A 715 10.25 0.33 44.37
C ILE A 715 11.10 0.77 45.57
N THR A 716 12.14 0.03 45.93
CA THR A 716 13.05 0.35 47.06
C THR A 716 13.62 1.77 46.99
N LEU A 717 14.21 2.19 45.86
CA LEU A 717 14.83 3.51 45.73
C LEU A 717 13.86 4.62 45.31
N ASN A 718 12.60 4.28 45.03
CA ASN A 718 11.62 5.19 44.41
C ASN A 718 10.50 5.60 45.38
N TRP A 719 10.65 5.28 46.66
CA TRP A 719 9.78 5.79 47.72
C TRP A 719 9.97 7.29 47.89
N TYR A 720 8.91 8.07 47.73
CA TYR A 720 8.97 9.52 47.84
C TYR A 720 8.89 9.96 49.31
N PHE A 721 9.93 10.67 49.77
CA PHE A 721 10.09 11.18 51.15
C PHE A 721 9.70 12.67 51.30
N GLY A 722 8.90 13.23 50.40
CA GLY A 722 8.47 14.63 50.45
C GLY A 722 6.96 14.79 50.71
N ASN A 723 6.47 16.02 50.57
CA ASN A 723 5.10 16.40 50.93
C ASN A 723 4.25 16.89 49.73
N ASP A 724 4.74 16.75 48.50
CA ASP A 724 3.95 16.96 47.27
C ASP A 724 2.92 15.83 47.08
N ARG A 725 1.64 16.19 47.11
CA ARG A 725 0.51 15.26 46.93
C ARG A 725 0.50 14.59 45.56
N SER A 726 1.06 15.21 44.52
CA SER A 726 1.11 14.62 43.17
C SER A 726 2.10 13.45 43.07
N LYS A 727 3.17 13.47 43.88
CA LYS A 727 4.20 12.44 43.98
C LYS A 727 3.82 11.35 45.00
N LEU A 728 3.16 11.70 46.10
CA LEU A 728 2.70 10.77 47.16
C LEU A 728 1.73 9.67 46.70
N VAL A 729 1.02 9.87 45.60
CA VAL A 729 0.11 8.84 45.04
C VAL A 729 0.90 7.58 44.64
N SER A 730 2.16 7.70 44.23
CA SER A 730 2.99 6.56 43.82
C SER A 730 3.23 5.56 44.97
N ASN A 731 3.67 6.03 46.15
CA ASN A 731 3.84 5.22 47.37
C ASN A 731 2.57 4.41 47.71
N CYS A 732 1.39 5.01 47.53
CA CYS A 732 0.12 4.38 47.90
C CYS A 732 -0.32 3.24 46.96
N LEU A 733 0.11 3.26 45.68
CA LEU A 733 -0.37 2.34 44.64
C LEU A 733 0.62 1.22 44.31
N PHE A 734 1.91 1.53 44.18
CA PHE A 734 2.90 0.58 43.69
C PHE A 734 3.27 -0.48 44.72
N ARG A 735 3.47 -1.71 44.27
CA ARG A 735 3.76 -2.89 45.11
C ARG A 735 4.80 -3.80 44.44
N MET A 736 5.48 -4.59 45.26
CA MET A 736 6.50 -5.54 44.80
C MET A 736 5.86 -6.63 43.94
N GLY A 737 6.43 -6.87 42.76
CA GLY A 737 6.06 -7.99 41.90
C GLY A 737 6.90 -8.07 40.64
N GLY A 738 6.80 -9.20 39.95
CA GLY A 738 7.53 -9.44 38.71
C GLY A 738 7.04 -10.69 38.00
N ALA A 739 7.33 -10.77 36.70
CA ALA A 739 6.96 -11.90 35.86
C ALA A 739 8.08 -12.26 34.88
N ALA A 740 8.31 -13.56 34.70
CA ALA A 740 9.19 -14.10 33.68
C ALA A 740 8.36 -14.84 32.62
N VAL A 741 8.70 -14.66 31.35
CA VAL A 741 7.88 -15.07 30.21
C VAL A 741 8.78 -15.72 29.15
N LEU A 742 8.52 -16.98 28.80
CA LEU A 742 9.32 -17.71 27.81
C LEU A 742 8.59 -17.77 26.46
N LEU A 743 9.16 -17.10 25.47
CA LEU A 743 8.68 -17.09 24.09
C LEU A 743 9.56 -17.99 23.20
N SER A 744 8.96 -18.59 22.17
CA SER A 744 9.65 -19.43 21.16
C SER A 744 9.09 -19.18 19.76
N ASN A 745 9.92 -19.32 18.74
CA ASN A 745 9.49 -19.43 17.34
C ASN A 745 9.73 -20.84 16.75
N LYS A 746 10.14 -21.81 17.57
CA LYS A 746 10.40 -23.19 17.15
C LYS A 746 9.07 -23.87 16.83
N SER A 747 8.99 -24.53 15.66
CA SER A 747 7.79 -25.28 15.25
C SER A 747 7.44 -26.43 16.20
N SER A 748 8.45 -27.04 16.82
CA SER A 748 8.30 -28.11 17.83
C SER A 748 7.61 -27.64 19.12
N ASP A 749 7.82 -26.39 19.56
CA ASP A 749 7.21 -25.86 20.78
C ASP A 749 5.69 -25.64 20.66
N LYS A 750 5.14 -25.60 19.43
CA LYS A 750 3.71 -25.35 19.18
C LYS A 750 2.78 -26.26 19.99
N ARG A 751 3.16 -27.53 20.21
CA ARG A 751 2.33 -28.51 20.95
C ARG A 751 2.37 -28.33 22.48
N ARG A 752 3.48 -27.84 23.03
CA ARG A 752 3.67 -27.65 24.48
C ARG A 752 3.33 -26.24 24.97
N SER A 753 3.31 -25.26 24.06
CA SER A 753 3.06 -23.85 24.38
C SER A 753 1.62 -23.61 24.83
N LYS A 754 1.43 -22.71 25.79
CA LYS A 754 0.10 -22.31 26.27
C LYS A 754 -0.64 -21.44 25.25
N TYR A 755 0.03 -20.44 24.69
CA TYR A 755 -0.58 -19.46 23.78
C TYR A 755 0.25 -19.20 22.52
N GLN A 756 -0.39 -18.63 21.51
CA GLN A 756 0.26 -18.02 20.35
C GLN A 756 -0.01 -16.51 20.38
N LEU A 757 1.04 -15.71 20.13
CA LEU A 757 0.90 -14.26 19.92
C LEU A 757 0.35 -14.01 18.52
N VAL A 758 -0.82 -13.37 18.43
CA VAL A 758 -1.52 -13.08 17.17
C VAL A 758 -1.18 -11.68 16.69
N HIS A 759 -1.45 -10.66 17.52
CA HIS A 759 -1.23 -9.25 17.20
C HIS A 759 -0.58 -8.50 18.36
N THR A 760 0.19 -7.47 18.01
CA THR A 760 0.72 -6.46 18.92
C THR A 760 0.42 -5.10 18.31
N VAL A 761 -0.04 -4.15 19.13
CA VAL A 761 -0.36 -2.78 18.69
C VAL A 761 0.24 -1.79 19.68
N ARG A 762 1.15 -0.95 19.19
CA ARG A 762 1.87 0.05 19.97
C ARG A 762 1.40 1.46 19.61
N THR A 763 0.87 2.19 20.59
CA THR A 763 0.54 3.61 20.47
C THR A 763 1.50 4.42 21.32
N HIS A 764 2.09 5.46 20.72
CA HIS A 764 2.99 6.41 21.37
C HIS A 764 2.50 7.83 21.10
N LYS A 765 2.33 8.65 22.16
CA LYS A 765 1.84 10.03 22.06
C LYS A 765 2.85 11.09 22.52
N GLY A 766 4.06 10.73 22.93
CA GLY A 766 5.11 11.68 23.37
C GLY A 766 5.72 12.63 22.34
N ALA A 767 5.01 12.93 21.26
CA ALA A 767 5.26 14.10 20.43
C ALA A 767 4.26 15.24 20.75
N ASP A 768 3.46 15.05 21.80
CA ASP A 768 2.49 15.99 22.37
C ASP A 768 2.93 16.26 23.80
N ASP A 769 3.22 17.52 24.13
CA ASP A 769 3.88 17.90 25.38
C ASP A 769 3.05 17.53 26.62
N LYS A 770 1.73 17.62 26.51
CA LYS A 770 0.77 17.21 27.56
C LYS A 770 0.75 15.70 27.75
N CYS A 771 0.97 14.93 26.69
CA CYS A 771 1.17 13.49 26.79
C CYS A 771 2.56 13.13 27.36
N PHE A 772 3.59 13.90 27.03
CA PHE A 772 4.97 13.69 27.50
C PHE A 772 5.11 13.94 29.01
N SER A 773 4.77 15.15 29.46
CA SER A 773 4.79 15.62 30.85
C SER A 773 3.77 14.94 31.79
N CYS A 774 3.00 13.98 31.27
CA CYS A 774 1.87 13.37 31.99
C CYS A 774 2.30 12.52 33.19
N VAL A 775 3.46 11.85 33.07
CA VAL A 775 4.08 11.01 34.10
C VAL A 775 5.58 11.22 34.02
N THR A 776 6.12 12.01 34.95
CA THR A 776 7.50 12.50 34.93
C THR A 776 8.19 12.16 36.25
N GLN A 777 9.46 11.78 36.21
CA GLN A 777 10.30 11.68 37.40
C GLN A 777 11.08 12.99 37.54
N GLU A 778 10.93 13.66 38.67
CA GLU A 778 11.45 15.01 38.93
C GLU A 778 11.65 15.23 40.43
N GLU A 779 12.45 16.24 40.78
CA GLU A 779 12.61 16.69 42.16
C GLU A 779 11.40 17.56 42.57
N ASP A 780 11.09 17.56 43.87
CA ASP A 780 10.23 18.59 44.47
C ASP A 780 11.03 19.84 44.84
N ASP A 781 10.35 20.88 45.35
CA ASP A 781 10.97 22.16 45.76
C ASP A 781 12.04 22.01 46.86
N ASN A 782 12.18 20.83 47.48
CA ASN A 782 13.18 20.51 48.50
C ASN A 782 14.27 19.54 47.97
N GLY A 783 14.36 19.35 46.64
CA GLY A 783 15.32 18.44 46.01
C GLY A 783 14.99 16.96 46.16
N LYS A 784 13.77 16.59 46.60
CA LYS A 784 13.40 15.18 46.80
C LYS A 784 12.79 14.59 45.53
N ILE A 785 13.50 13.62 44.94
CA ILE A 785 13.07 12.92 43.72
C ILE A 785 11.77 12.15 43.97
N GLY A 786 10.79 12.29 43.08
CA GLY A 786 9.56 11.50 43.05
C GLY A 786 8.98 11.39 41.64
N VAL A 787 7.90 10.62 41.48
CA VAL A 787 7.18 10.49 40.20
C VAL A 787 5.88 11.29 40.26
N THR A 788 5.84 12.41 39.56
CA THR A 788 4.66 13.28 39.42
C THR A 788 3.64 12.65 38.49
N LEU A 789 2.40 12.53 38.97
CA LEU A 789 1.24 12.15 38.16
C LEU A 789 0.41 13.40 37.85
N SER A 790 0.36 13.78 36.56
CA SER A 790 -0.44 14.93 36.14
C SER A 790 -1.94 14.70 36.31
N LYS A 791 -2.69 15.76 36.65
CA LYS A 791 -4.17 15.75 36.73
C LYS A 791 -4.82 15.38 35.39
N ASP A 792 -4.11 15.57 34.29
CA ASP A 792 -4.54 15.23 32.94
C ASP A 792 -4.42 13.74 32.57
N LEU A 793 -3.85 12.91 33.47
CA LEU A 793 -3.55 11.50 33.23
C LEU A 793 -4.72 10.70 32.65
N MET A 794 -5.93 10.90 33.17
CA MET A 794 -7.11 10.22 32.64
C MET A 794 -7.37 10.64 31.19
N ALA A 795 -7.52 11.93 30.92
CA ALA A 795 -7.82 12.44 29.58
C ALA A 795 -6.78 11.97 28.54
N VAL A 796 -5.49 12.04 28.88
CA VAL A 796 -4.39 11.53 28.04
C VAL A 796 -4.50 10.02 27.80
N ALA A 797 -4.82 9.24 28.84
CA ALA A 797 -4.99 7.79 28.73
C ALA A 797 -6.17 7.38 27.85
N GLY A 798 -7.33 8.03 28.01
CA GLY A 798 -8.50 7.79 27.15
C GLY A 798 -8.22 8.11 25.68
N ASP A 799 -7.48 9.18 25.43
CA ASP A 799 -7.13 9.61 24.08
C ASP A 799 -6.06 8.67 23.45
N ALA A 800 -5.17 8.10 24.25
CA ALA A 800 -4.21 7.09 23.83
C ALA A 800 -4.89 5.73 23.55
N LEU A 801 -5.79 5.30 24.44
CA LEU A 801 -6.66 4.13 24.26
C LEU A 801 -7.42 4.22 22.94
N LYS A 802 -8.09 5.35 22.68
CA LYS A 802 -8.87 5.59 21.46
C LYS A 802 -8.03 5.35 20.19
N THR A 803 -6.77 5.79 20.21
CA THR A 803 -5.82 5.57 19.10
C THR A 803 -5.42 4.10 18.98
N ASN A 804 -5.20 3.41 20.10
CA ASN A 804 -4.87 1.99 20.13
C ASN A 804 -6.03 1.12 19.61
N ILE A 805 -7.25 1.27 20.14
CA ILE A 805 -8.42 0.48 19.72
C ILE A 805 -8.82 0.72 18.27
N THR A 806 -8.65 1.95 17.75
CA THR A 806 -8.88 2.25 16.31
C THR A 806 -7.88 1.52 15.41
N THR A 807 -6.68 1.23 15.91
CA THR A 807 -5.63 0.49 15.19
C THR A 807 -5.78 -1.03 15.37
N LEU A 808 -6.23 -1.48 16.55
CA LEU A 808 -6.44 -2.89 16.88
C LEU A 808 -7.71 -3.46 16.25
N GLY A 809 -8.83 -2.72 16.26
CA GLY A 809 -10.14 -3.19 15.80
C GLY A 809 -10.12 -3.91 14.45
N PRO A 810 -9.59 -3.31 13.38
CA PRO A 810 -9.54 -3.93 12.06
C PRO A 810 -8.67 -5.21 11.96
N LEU A 811 -7.86 -5.51 12.97
CA LEU A 811 -7.05 -6.74 13.04
C LEU A 811 -7.77 -7.89 13.75
N VAL A 812 -8.81 -7.61 14.55
CA VAL A 812 -9.39 -8.59 15.50
C VAL A 812 -10.91 -8.73 15.43
N LEU A 813 -11.62 -7.70 14.98
CA LEU A 813 -13.08 -7.68 14.91
C LEU A 813 -13.60 -8.45 13.68
N PRO A 814 -14.78 -9.07 13.75
CA PRO A 814 -15.48 -9.63 12.59
C PRO A 814 -15.71 -8.60 11.47
N MET A 815 -15.81 -9.05 10.21
CA MET A 815 -16.03 -8.13 9.08
C MET A 815 -17.33 -7.31 9.19
N SER A 816 -18.39 -7.84 9.82
CA SER A 816 -19.64 -7.11 10.09
C SER A 816 -19.40 -5.85 10.93
N GLU A 817 -18.67 -5.99 12.04
CA GLU A 817 -18.26 -4.89 12.93
C GLU A 817 -17.37 -3.88 12.20
N GLN A 818 -16.41 -4.36 11.41
CA GLN A 818 -15.53 -3.49 10.62
C GLN A 818 -16.31 -2.67 9.59
N LEU A 819 -17.27 -3.28 8.89
CA LEU A 819 -18.14 -2.61 7.93
C LEU A 819 -19.06 -1.59 8.61
N LEU A 820 -19.67 -1.92 9.75
CA LEU A 820 -20.54 -1.01 10.52
C LEU A 820 -19.77 0.21 11.05
N PHE A 821 -18.58 -0.01 11.60
CA PHE A 821 -17.67 1.06 12.02
C PHE A 821 -17.25 1.95 10.83
N PHE A 822 -16.85 1.33 9.71
CA PHE A 822 -16.44 2.05 8.50
C PHE A 822 -17.59 2.87 7.89
N ALA A 823 -18.78 2.29 7.77
CA ALA A 823 -19.98 2.98 7.29
C ALA A 823 -20.35 4.18 8.17
N THR A 824 -20.26 4.02 9.50
CA THR A 824 -20.48 5.13 10.45
C THR A 824 -19.44 6.25 10.28
N LEU A 825 -18.17 5.89 10.05
CA LEU A 825 -17.08 6.84 9.83
C LEU A 825 -17.23 7.58 8.49
N VAL A 826 -17.64 6.87 7.43
CA VAL A 826 -17.97 7.42 6.10
C VAL A 826 -19.17 8.36 6.17
N GLY A 827 -20.30 7.90 6.71
CA GLY A 827 -21.52 8.71 6.88
C GLY A 827 -21.25 10.01 7.64
N ARG A 828 -20.46 9.95 8.71
CA ARG A 828 -20.10 11.13 9.49
C ARG A 828 -19.13 12.08 8.79
N LYS A 829 -18.16 11.56 8.01
CA LYS A 829 -17.03 12.36 7.52
C LYS A 829 -17.13 12.80 6.06
N LEU A 830 -17.71 11.96 5.20
CA LEU A 830 -17.98 12.28 3.79
C LEU A 830 -19.37 12.91 3.64
N PHE A 831 -20.39 12.34 4.29
CA PHE A 831 -21.78 12.80 4.18
C PHE A 831 -22.22 13.76 5.31
N LYS A 832 -21.30 14.15 6.22
CA LYS A 832 -21.54 15.07 7.36
C LYS A 832 -22.73 14.70 8.26
N MET A 833 -23.17 13.44 8.26
CA MET A 833 -24.35 12.99 8.99
C MET A 833 -24.15 13.07 10.51
N LYS A 834 -25.19 13.47 11.25
CA LYS A 834 -25.19 13.59 12.73
C LYS A 834 -25.29 12.22 13.45
N ILE A 835 -24.52 11.23 12.99
CA ILE A 835 -24.50 9.87 13.57
C ILE A 835 -23.60 9.85 14.82
N LYS A 836 -24.08 9.23 15.91
CA LYS A 836 -23.26 8.96 17.11
C LYS A 836 -22.14 7.97 16.72
N PRO A 837 -20.87 8.26 17.00
CA PRO A 837 -19.78 7.32 16.73
C PRO A 837 -19.98 5.97 17.38
N TYR A 838 -19.84 4.95 16.55
CA TYR A 838 -19.87 3.56 16.94
C TYR A 838 -18.54 3.19 17.61
N ILE A 839 -18.62 2.60 18.80
CA ILE A 839 -17.52 1.90 19.46
C ILE A 839 -17.76 0.42 19.16
N PRO A 840 -16.86 -0.27 18.44
CA PRO A 840 -17.07 -1.68 18.10
C PRO A 840 -17.12 -2.57 19.34
N ASP A 841 -17.89 -3.65 19.27
CA ASP A 841 -17.99 -4.58 20.38
C ASP A 841 -16.79 -5.55 20.42
N PHE A 842 -15.78 -5.18 21.21
CA PHE A 842 -14.58 -6.00 21.39
C PHE A 842 -14.84 -7.35 22.09
N ARG A 843 -16.01 -7.57 22.70
CA ARG A 843 -16.40 -8.87 23.29
C ARG A 843 -16.66 -9.93 22.21
N LEU A 844 -16.90 -9.51 20.95
CA LEU A 844 -16.97 -10.41 19.79
C LEU A 844 -15.57 -10.87 19.31
N ALA A 845 -14.53 -10.11 19.66
CA ALA A 845 -13.14 -10.39 19.29
C ALA A 845 -12.35 -11.13 20.38
N PHE A 846 -12.74 -11.01 21.64
CA PHE A 846 -12.00 -11.54 22.79
C PHE A 846 -12.91 -12.16 23.84
N GLU A 847 -12.57 -13.37 24.26
CA GLU A 847 -13.22 -14.07 25.37
C GLU A 847 -12.67 -13.64 26.73
N HIS A 848 -11.42 -13.17 26.81
CA HIS A 848 -10.76 -12.76 28.05
C HIS A 848 -10.07 -11.40 27.93
N PHE A 849 -10.10 -10.60 29.00
CA PHE A 849 -9.50 -9.26 29.05
C PHE A 849 -8.54 -9.20 30.24
N CYS A 850 -7.35 -8.66 30.00
CA CYS A 850 -6.37 -8.31 31.03
C CYS A 850 -6.05 -6.83 30.86
N ILE A 851 -6.67 -6.01 31.68
CA ILE A 851 -6.52 -4.57 31.70
C ILE A 851 -5.59 -4.19 32.86
N HIS A 852 -4.45 -3.59 32.55
CA HIS A 852 -3.42 -3.27 33.53
C HIS A 852 -3.99 -2.60 34.79
N ALA A 853 -3.80 -3.30 35.92
CA ALA A 853 -4.11 -2.86 37.28
C ALA A 853 -3.29 -1.64 37.77
N GLY A 854 -3.34 -0.52 37.04
CA GLY A 854 -2.63 0.72 37.39
C GLY A 854 -3.24 1.47 38.58
N GLY A 855 -4.53 1.29 38.79
CA GLY A 855 -5.31 1.88 39.87
C GLY A 855 -6.80 1.85 39.53
N ARG A 856 -7.66 1.84 40.55
CA ARG A 856 -9.10 1.58 40.38
C ARG A 856 -9.78 2.51 39.37
N ALA A 857 -9.51 3.81 39.40
CA ALA A 857 -10.13 4.78 38.49
C ALA A 857 -9.90 4.46 37.00
N VAL A 858 -8.74 3.87 36.66
CA VAL A 858 -8.43 3.44 35.29
C VAL A 858 -9.26 2.22 34.88
N LEU A 859 -9.51 1.30 35.82
CA LEU A 859 -10.36 0.11 35.59
C LEU A 859 -11.84 0.51 35.44
N ASP A 860 -12.36 1.31 36.37
CA ASP A 860 -13.76 1.78 36.40
C ASP A 860 -14.11 2.52 35.09
N GLU A 861 -13.19 3.36 34.59
CA GLU A 861 -13.41 4.12 33.36
C GLU A 861 -13.19 3.26 32.09
N LEU A 862 -12.32 2.25 32.10
CA LEU A 862 -12.18 1.31 30.97
C LEU A 862 -13.40 0.39 30.82
N GLU A 863 -13.93 -0.14 31.93
CA GLU A 863 -15.15 -0.94 31.97
C GLU A 863 -16.30 -0.21 31.26
N LYS A 864 -16.52 1.04 31.67
CA LYS A 864 -17.56 1.93 31.14
C LYS A 864 -17.42 2.23 29.64
N ASN A 865 -16.20 2.43 29.14
CA ASN A 865 -15.97 2.83 27.74
C ASN A 865 -15.84 1.65 26.76
N LEU A 866 -15.50 0.46 27.26
CA LEU A 866 -15.47 -0.77 26.46
C LEU A 866 -16.74 -1.64 26.67
N HIS A 867 -17.68 -1.18 27.50
CA HIS A 867 -18.92 -1.88 27.85
C HIS A 867 -18.68 -3.32 28.34
N LEU A 868 -17.65 -3.49 29.17
CA LEU A 868 -17.28 -4.75 29.79
C LEU A 868 -18.18 -5.01 31.01
N SER A 869 -18.40 -6.29 31.31
CA SER A 869 -19.11 -6.72 32.52
C SER A 869 -18.14 -7.03 33.65
N ASP A 870 -18.65 -7.09 34.89
CA ASP A 870 -17.86 -7.45 36.08
C ASP A 870 -17.03 -8.73 35.88
N TRP A 871 -17.56 -9.75 35.20
CA TRP A 871 -16.83 -10.99 34.89
C TRP A 871 -15.55 -10.78 34.05
N HIS A 872 -15.57 -9.83 33.10
CA HIS A 872 -14.40 -9.48 32.30
C HIS A 872 -13.39 -8.62 33.09
N MET A 873 -13.89 -7.81 34.04
CA MET A 873 -13.06 -6.92 34.86
C MET A 873 -12.47 -7.61 36.10
N GLU A 874 -13.05 -8.75 36.51
CA GLU A 874 -12.67 -9.52 37.69
C GLU A 874 -11.16 -9.83 37.76
N PRO A 875 -10.47 -10.31 36.71
CA PRO A 875 -9.04 -10.62 36.81
C PRO A 875 -8.19 -9.39 37.15
N SER A 876 -8.50 -8.24 36.54
CA SER A 876 -7.81 -6.97 36.78
C SER A 876 -8.14 -6.36 38.14
N ARG A 877 -9.41 -6.43 38.57
CA ARG A 877 -9.87 -5.96 39.89
C ARG A 877 -9.28 -6.81 41.03
N MET A 878 -9.30 -8.13 40.90
CA MET A 878 -8.75 -9.04 41.92
C MET A 878 -7.23 -8.94 41.97
N THR A 879 -6.54 -8.79 40.83
CA THR A 879 -5.09 -8.53 40.81
C THR A 879 -4.74 -7.24 41.55
N LEU A 880 -5.45 -6.15 41.26
CA LEU A 880 -5.27 -4.87 41.96
C LEU A 880 -5.50 -5.01 43.48
N TYR A 881 -6.50 -5.78 43.89
CA TYR A 881 -6.79 -6.04 45.30
C TYR A 881 -5.69 -6.88 45.97
N ARG A 882 -5.30 -8.02 45.38
CA ARG A 882 -4.42 -9.00 46.01
C ARG A 882 -2.93 -8.65 45.95
N PHE A 883 -2.48 -8.08 44.83
CA PHE A 883 -1.06 -7.79 44.58
C PHE A 883 -0.77 -6.29 44.45
N GLY A 884 -1.77 -5.45 44.17
CA GLY A 884 -1.60 -4.02 43.92
C GLY A 884 -1.07 -3.73 42.52
N ASN A 885 -0.55 -2.53 42.31
CA ASN A 885 0.05 -2.16 41.03
C ASN A 885 1.52 -2.63 41.00
N THR A 886 1.79 -3.77 40.38
CA THR A 886 3.14 -4.31 40.15
C THR A 886 3.75 -3.85 38.82
N SER A 887 3.37 -2.64 38.37
CA SER A 887 3.84 -1.95 37.16
C SER A 887 3.72 -2.82 35.90
N SER A 888 4.83 -3.07 35.21
CA SER A 888 4.90 -3.82 33.94
C SER A 888 4.51 -5.28 34.05
N SER A 889 4.41 -5.82 35.27
CA SER A 889 4.13 -7.23 35.51
C SER A 889 2.64 -7.55 35.74
N SER A 890 1.78 -6.57 36.10
CA SER A 890 0.39 -6.83 36.56
C SER A 890 -0.41 -7.71 35.59
N LEU A 891 -0.29 -7.46 34.29
CA LEU A 891 -0.99 -8.20 33.22
C LEU A 891 -0.73 -9.72 33.20
N TRP A 892 0.37 -10.17 33.81
CA TRP A 892 0.69 -11.59 33.94
C TRP A 892 0.02 -12.21 35.16
N TYR A 893 -0.15 -11.46 36.25
CA TYR A 893 -0.96 -11.89 37.39
C TYR A 893 -2.45 -11.99 37.00
N GLU A 894 -2.94 -11.08 36.14
CA GLU A 894 -4.29 -11.10 35.58
C GLU A 894 -4.54 -12.32 34.68
N LEU A 895 -3.56 -12.66 33.83
CA LEU A 895 -3.59 -13.88 33.03
C LEU A 895 -3.52 -15.14 33.92
N ALA A 896 -2.65 -15.15 34.94
CA ALA A 896 -2.56 -16.24 35.91
C ALA A 896 -3.85 -16.44 36.72
N TYR A 897 -4.57 -15.37 37.06
CA TYR A 897 -5.88 -15.45 37.70
C TYR A 897 -6.89 -16.17 36.79
N THR A 898 -6.89 -15.81 35.51
CA THR A 898 -7.77 -16.41 34.49
C THR A 898 -7.45 -17.90 34.26
N GLU A 899 -6.17 -18.27 34.30
CA GLU A 899 -5.71 -19.67 34.31
C GLU A 899 -6.14 -20.41 35.57
N ALA A 900 -5.94 -19.82 36.76
CA ALA A 900 -6.27 -20.43 38.05
C ALA A 900 -7.79 -20.66 38.22
N LYS A 901 -8.63 -19.75 37.70
CA LYS A 901 -10.09 -19.95 37.63
C LYS A 901 -10.55 -21.00 36.60
N GLY A 902 -9.64 -21.63 35.85
CA GLY A 902 -10.00 -22.61 34.83
C GLY A 902 -10.80 -22.03 33.66
N ARG A 903 -10.77 -20.70 33.47
CA ARG A 903 -11.56 -20.00 32.45
C ARG A 903 -10.98 -20.19 31.04
N MET A 904 -9.68 -20.47 30.94
CA MET A 904 -8.95 -20.51 29.66
C MET A 904 -9.14 -21.82 28.89
N LYS A 905 -9.90 -21.78 27.80
CA LYS A 905 -10.15 -22.92 26.91
C LYS A 905 -9.32 -22.81 25.62
N LYS A 906 -9.10 -23.96 24.96
CA LYS A 906 -8.41 -24.00 23.67
C LYS A 906 -9.18 -23.22 22.60
N GLY A 907 -8.52 -22.25 21.99
CA GLY A 907 -9.08 -21.41 20.93
C GLY A 907 -9.42 -19.99 21.38
N ASP A 908 -9.65 -19.80 22.69
CA ASP A 908 -9.96 -18.51 23.32
C ASP A 908 -8.88 -17.46 23.01
N ARG A 909 -9.32 -16.20 22.95
CA ARG A 909 -8.48 -15.04 22.67
C ARG A 909 -8.46 -14.13 23.89
N THR A 910 -7.25 -13.74 24.29
CA THR A 910 -7.03 -12.83 25.41
C THR A 910 -6.45 -11.52 24.90
N TRP A 911 -7.06 -10.40 25.28
CA TRP A 911 -6.51 -9.08 25.04
C TRP A 911 -5.85 -8.54 26.31
N GLN A 912 -4.53 -8.36 26.27
CA GLN A 912 -3.77 -7.61 27.26
C GLN A 912 -3.63 -6.15 26.81
N ILE A 913 -3.91 -5.19 27.69
CA ILE A 913 -3.72 -3.74 27.44
C ILE A 913 -3.07 -3.03 28.64
N ALA A 914 -2.04 -2.22 28.37
CA ALA A 914 -1.35 -1.42 29.39
C ALA A 914 -1.04 0.01 28.94
N PHE A 915 -0.93 0.90 29.93
CA PHE A 915 -0.55 2.30 29.80
C PHE A 915 0.80 2.58 30.46
N GLY A 916 1.51 3.61 30.02
CA GLY A 916 2.79 4.00 30.61
C GLY A 916 3.19 5.43 30.24
N SER A 917 4.22 5.95 30.92
CA SER A 917 4.81 7.27 30.65
C SER A 917 5.17 7.43 29.18
N GLY A 918 5.12 8.65 28.64
CA GLY A 918 5.39 8.90 27.23
C GLY A 918 4.43 9.88 26.58
N PHE A 919 3.11 9.73 26.60
CA PHE A 919 2.29 8.62 27.07
C PHE A 919 2.24 7.47 26.05
N LYS A 920 2.12 6.24 26.56
CA LYS A 920 2.12 5.00 25.76
C LYS A 920 0.87 4.19 26.07
N CYS A 921 0.26 3.57 25.05
CA CYS A 921 -0.83 2.60 25.21
C CYS A 921 -0.53 1.41 24.29
N ASN A 922 -0.35 0.23 24.88
CA ASN A 922 0.09 -0.97 24.17
C ASN A 922 -0.89 -2.12 24.38
N SER A 923 -1.08 -2.91 23.32
CA SER A 923 -1.98 -4.06 23.30
C SER A 923 -1.27 -5.30 22.77
N ALA A 924 -1.50 -6.46 23.39
CA ALA A 924 -1.12 -7.77 22.86
C ALA A 924 -2.34 -8.69 22.82
N VAL A 925 -2.44 -9.48 21.75
CA VAL A 925 -3.52 -10.45 21.54
C VAL A 925 -2.93 -11.85 21.52
N TRP A 926 -3.38 -12.66 22.47
CA TRP A 926 -3.01 -14.05 22.61
C TRP A 926 -4.15 -14.95 22.14
N LYS A 927 -3.80 -16.13 21.60
CA LYS A 927 -4.75 -17.23 21.35
C LYS A 927 -4.30 -18.47 22.10
N ALA A 928 -5.16 -19.04 22.93
CA ALA A 928 -4.90 -20.26 23.67
C ALA A 928 -4.76 -21.46 22.70
N LEU A 929 -3.64 -22.17 22.78
CA LEU A 929 -3.35 -23.35 21.95
C LEU A 929 -3.88 -24.65 22.57
N ARG A 930 -4.14 -24.62 23.88
CA ARG A 930 -4.69 -25.72 24.70
C ARG A 930 -5.58 -25.12 25.80
N SER A 931 -6.52 -25.91 26.31
CA SER A 931 -7.24 -25.55 27.53
C SER A 931 -6.29 -25.70 28.71
N ILE A 932 -6.34 -24.77 29.65
CA ILE A 932 -5.50 -24.78 30.85
C ILE A 932 -6.27 -25.48 31.97
N ASN A 933 -5.66 -26.51 32.59
CA ASN A 933 -6.24 -27.22 33.72
C ASN A 933 -5.61 -26.68 35.01
N PRO A 934 -6.37 -26.00 35.90
CA PRO A 934 -5.84 -25.44 37.14
C PRO A 934 -5.07 -26.46 37.99
N ALA A 935 -5.56 -27.69 38.10
CA ALA A 935 -4.95 -28.75 38.91
C ALA A 935 -3.54 -29.20 38.43
N LYS A 936 -3.09 -28.73 37.25
CA LYS A 936 -1.74 -28.99 36.71
C LYS A 936 -0.88 -27.73 36.58
N GLU A 937 -1.39 -26.57 36.95
CA GLU A 937 -0.66 -25.32 36.89
C GLU A 937 -0.14 -24.92 38.28
N LYS A 938 1.04 -24.29 38.29
CA LYS A 938 1.58 -23.59 39.45
C LYS A 938 1.61 -22.11 39.10
N ASN A 939 1.01 -21.26 39.93
CA ASN A 939 1.06 -19.79 39.79
C ASN A 939 0.70 -19.16 41.16
N PRO A 940 0.90 -17.84 41.38
CA PRO A 940 0.70 -17.21 42.69
C PRO A 940 -0.68 -17.36 43.32
N TRP A 941 -1.72 -17.63 42.51
CA TRP A 941 -3.10 -17.72 42.95
C TRP A 941 -3.50 -19.12 43.43
N MET A 942 -2.81 -20.18 43.01
CA MET A 942 -3.32 -21.56 43.11
C MET A 942 -3.67 -22.01 44.54
N GLU A 943 -2.99 -21.45 45.55
CA GLU A 943 -3.20 -21.77 46.98
C GLU A 943 -4.41 -21.06 47.60
N GLU A 944 -4.94 -20.02 46.94
CA GLU A 944 -5.91 -19.08 47.52
C GLU A 944 -7.02 -18.65 46.54
N ILE A 945 -7.04 -19.18 45.32
CA ILE A 945 -7.94 -18.75 44.25
C ILE A 945 -9.42 -18.94 44.59
N ASP A 946 -9.75 -19.89 45.47
CA ASP A 946 -11.12 -20.17 45.93
C ASP A 946 -11.67 -19.08 46.87
N ARG A 947 -10.79 -18.23 47.42
CA ARG A 947 -11.16 -17.06 48.24
C ARG A 947 -11.55 -15.84 47.40
N PHE A 948 -11.50 -15.95 46.07
CA PHE A 948 -11.81 -14.88 45.12
C PHE A 948 -13.00 -15.26 44.23
N PRO A 949 -13.73 -14.30 43.64
CA PRO A 949 -13.62 -12.87 43.87
C PRO A 949 -14.10 -12.47 45.27
N VAL A 950 -13.49 -11.42 45.81
CA VAL A 950 -14.00 -10.73 47.01
C VAL A 950 -14.83 -9.53 46.57
N ASP A 951 -15.83 -9.13 47.36
CA ASP A 951 -16.49 -7.85 47.13
C ASP A 951 -15.54 -6.71 47.50
N VAL A 952 -15.42 -5.74 46.59
CA VAL A 952 -14.57 -4.56 46.75
C VAL A 952 -15.47 -3.33 46.69
N PRO A 953 -15.80 -2.70 47.84
CA PRO A 953 -16.84 -1.69 47.93
C PRO A 953 -16.72 -0.60 46.87
N ARG A 954 -17.81 -0.34 46.14
CA ARG A 954 -17.85 0.68 45.07
C ARG A 954 -17.90 2.10 45.65
N VAL A 955 -16.81 2.56 46.27
CA VAL A 955 -16.60 3.98 46.67
C VAL A 955 -16.75 4.89 45.45
N SER A 956 -17.49 5.99 45.59
CA SER A 956 -17.77 6.92 44.49
C SER A 956 -16.55 7.75 44.06
N THR A 957 -16.41 7.94 42.75
CA THR A 957 -15.49 8.91 42.13
C THR A 957 -16.10 10.31 42.18
N PHE A 958 -15.31 11.30 42.59
CA PHE A 958 -15.69 12.72 42.71
C PHE A 958 -15.38 13.53 41.44
#